data_AF-A0A5N5DXH7-F1
#
_entry.id   AF-A0A5N5DXH7-F1
#
_cell.length_a   1.000
_cell.length_b   1.000
_cell.length_c   1.000
_cell.angle_alpha   90.00
_cell.angle_beta   90.00
_cell.angle_gamma   90.00
#
_symmetry.space_group_name_H-M   'P 1'
#
loop_
_entity.id
_entity.type
_entity.pdbx_description
1 polymer ?
#
loop_
_entity_poly.entity_id
_entity_poly.type
_entity_poly.pdbx_seq_one_letter_code
_entity_poly.pdbx_strand_id
1 'polypeptide(L)'
;MGVLARIQGPDDLRQLSHAEMTELADEIREFLVLKVAATGGHLGPNLGVVELTLALHRIFDSPQDAIIFDTGHQAYVHKILTGRQDQFDTLRKQGGLSGYPCRAESEHDWVESSHASAALSYADGLAKAFALTGQNRHVVAVVGDGALTGGMCWEALNNIAAGKDRSVVIVVNDNGRSYAPTIGGLADHLSALRTAPSYERALDSGRRLVKRLPWVGRTAYSVLHGMKAGLKDAVSPQVMFTDLGIKYLGPVDGHDEAAMESALRRAKAYGGPVIVHAVTRKGNGYAHAENDVADQMHATGVIDPVTGRGTKSSAPDWTSVFSAALIEQASRREDIVAITAAMAGPTGLAAFGEKFPDRIFDVGIAEQHAMTSAAGLALGGLHPVVAIYSTFLNRAFDQLLMDVALLKQPVTVVLDRAGVTGVDGASHNGVWDLSLLGIIPGIRVAAPRDADTLREELDEALLVDDGPTVVRFPKGAVPEAIPAVKRLDGMVDVLKASEGERGDVLLVAVGPFASLALEIAERLDKQGISVAVVDPRWVLPVADSLVKMADKYALVVTIEDGGLHGGIGSTVSAAMRAAGVHTSCRDMGVPQQFLDHASREAIHKELGLTAQDLSRKITGWVAGMGSVGVHVQEDASSASAQGEVAQG
;
A
#
# COMPACT_ATOMS: atom_id res chain seq x y z
N MET A 1 4.46 -2.66 -40.48
CA MET A 1 3.72 -2.72 -39.20
C MET A 1 4.51 -3.65 -38.31
N GLY A 2 4.84 -3.23 -37.10
CA GLY A 2 5.63 -4.03 -36.15
C GLY A 2 4.88 -5.28 -35.70
N VAL A 3 5.57 -6.16 -34.97
CA VAL A 3 5.00 -7.42 -34.45
C VAL A 3 3.88 -7.14 -33.45
N LEU A 4 4.07 -6.17 -32.56
CA LEU A 4 3.13 -5.80 -31.49
C LEU A 4 1.76 -5.39 -32.05
N ALA A 5 1.74 -4.69 -33.19
CA ALA A 5 0.48 -4.28 -33.84
C ALA A 5 -0.40 -5.46 -34.30
N ARG A 6 0.16 -6.67 -34.38
CA ARG A 6 -0.55 -7.90 -34.75
C ARG A 6 -1.07 -8.69 -33.53
N ILE A 7 -0.75 -8.27 -32.31
CA ILE A 7 -1.11 -8.99 -31.08
C ILE A 7 -2.41 -8.41 -30.52
N GLN A 8 -3.48 -9.22 -30.54
CA GLN A 8 -4.78 -8.89 -29.95
C GLN A 8 -5.07 -9.77 -28.74
N GLY A 9 -4.41 -10.93 -28.62
CA GLY A 9 -4.50 -11.78 -27.43
C GLY A 9 -3.38 -12.83 -27.33
N PRO A 10 -3.41 -13.68 -26.28
CA PRO A 10 -2.36 -14.66 -26.03
C PRO A 10 -2.15 -15.67 -27.16
N ASP A 11 -3.21 -16.03 -27.88
CA ASP A 11 -3.16 -17.03 -28.97
C ASP A 11 -2.30 -16.59 -30.16
N ASP A 12 -2.21 -15.28 -30.42
CA ASP A 12 -1.40 -14.72 -31.50
C ASP A 12 0.10 -15.01 -31.29
N LEU A 13 0.54 -15.12 -30.03
CA LEU A 13 1.94 -15.39 -29.68
C LEU A 13 2.40 -16.77 -30.14
N ARG A 14 1.50 -17.75 -30.23
CA ARG A 14 1.84 -19.15 -30.59
C ARG A 14 2.30 -19.27 -32.04
N GLN A 15 1.88 -18.32 -32.89
CA GLN A 15 2.19 -18.32 -34.31
C GLN A 15 3.52 -17.64 -34.62
N LEU A 16 4.08 -16.90 -33.67
CA LEU A 16 5.31 -16.15 -33.86
C LEU A 16 6.55 -17.07 -33.85
N SER A 17 7.45 -16.80 -34.78
CA SER A 17 8.82 -17.34 -34.75
C SER A 17 9.62 -16.76 -33.58
N HIS A 18 10.74 -17.40 -33.22
CA HIS A 18 11.60 -16.91 -32.14
C HIS A 18 12.19 -15.51 -32.46
N ALA A 19 12.45 -15.24 -33.74
CA ALA A 19 12.91 -13.92 -34.18
C ALA A 19 11.83 -12.85 -33.98
N GLU A 20 10.58 -13.15 -34.35
CA GLU A 20 9.46 -12.24 -34.13
C GLU A 20 9.16 -12.04 -32.64
N MET A 21 9.38 -13.04 -31.79
CA MET A 21 9.24 -12.88 -30.34
C MET A 21 10.31 -11.96 -29.74
N THR A 22 11.54 -12.02 -30.26
CA THR A 22 12.61 -11.08 -29.89
C THR A 22 12.24 -9.65 -30.29
N GLU A 23 11.78 -9.46 -31.53
CA GLU A 23 11.31 -8.16 -32.03
C GLU A 23 10.11 -7.63 -31.21
N LEU A 24 9.16 -8.51 -30.84
CA LEU A 24 8.03 -8.16 -29.99
C LEU A 24 8.48 -7.70 -28.59
N ALA A 25 9.49 -8.34 -28.00
CA ALA A 25 10.01 -7.94 -26.70
C ALA A 25 10.58 -6.51 -26.74
N ASP A 26 11.32 -6.16 -27.80
CA ASP A 26 11.86 -4.81 -28.00
C ASP A 26 10.75 -3.77 -28.23
N GLU A 27 9.76 -4.08 -29.08
CA GLU A 27 8.60 -3.20 -29.32
C GLU A 27 7.79 -2.95 -28.04
N ILE A 28 7.61 -3.97 -27.19
CA ILE A 28 6.91 -3.82 -25.89
C ILE A 28 7.70 -2.90 -24.96
N ARG A 29 9.03 -3.00 -24.91
CA ARG A 29 9.84 -2.10 -24.08
C ARG A 29 9.72 -0.66 -24.54
N GLU A 30 9.85 -0.40 -25.84
CA GLU A 30 9.69 0.93 -26.40
C GLU A 30 8.30 1.49 -26.09
N PHE A 31 7.26 0.66 -26.27
CA PHE A 31 5.88 1.03 -25.94
C PHE A 31 5.71 1.39 -24.47
N LEU A 32 6.23 0.57 -23.54
CA LEU A 32 6.15 0.81 -22.11
C LEU A 32 6.86 2.12 -21.73
N VAL A 33 8.08 2.34 -22.22
CA VAL A 33 8.83 3.58 -21.97
C VAL A 33 8.02 4.79 -22.46
N LEU A 34 7.47 4.75 -23.68
CA LEU A 34 6.70 5.86 -24.23
C LEU A 34 5.40 6.14 -23.45
N LYS A 35 4.60 5.11 -23.18
CA LYS A 35 3.26 5.27 -22.58
C LYS A 35 3.31 5.53 -21.08
N VAL A 36 4.17 4.82 -20.36
CA VAL A 36 4.29 4.96 -18.90
C VAL A 36 5.05 6.25 -18.53
N ALA A 37 6.02 6.70 -19.34
CA ALA A 37 6.64 8.01 -19.12
C ALA A 37 5.64 9.17 -19.23
N ALA A 38 4.62 9.04 -20.08
CA ALA A 38 3.60 10.06 -20.29
C ALA A 38 2.51 10.10 -19.20
N THR A 39 2.21 8.97 -18.57
CA THR A 39 1.11 8.85 -17.59
C THR A 39 1.57 8.65 -16.15
N GLY A 40 2.80 8.15 -15.96
CA GLY A 40 3.32 7.66 -14.69
C GLY A 40 2.80 6.27 -14.34
N GLY A 41 3.60 5.46 -13.65
CA GLY A 41 3.27 4.07 -13.34
C GLY A 41 4.48 3.24 -12.98
N HIS A 42 4.29 1.93 -12.91
CA HIS A 42 5.36 1.00 -12.53
C HIS A 42 6.22 0.63 -13.73
N LEU A 43 7.21 1.44 -14.09
CA LEU A 43 8.01 1.20 -15.30
C LEU A 43 9.03 0.07 -15.10
N GLY A 44 9.92 0.20 -14.11
CA GLY A 44 11.02 -0.73 -13.85
C GLY A 44 10.60 -2.20 -13.71
N PRO A 45 9.56 -2.52 -12.90
CA PRO A 45 9.07 -3.89 -12.74
C PRO A 45 8.59 -4.51 -14.07
N ASN A 46 7.92 -3.73 -14.92
CA ASN A 46 7.37 -4.22 -16.18
C ASN A 46 8.43 -4.44 -17.26
N LEU A 47 9.47 -3.60 -17.31
CA LEU A 47 10.62 -3.80 -18.20
C LEU A 47 11.37 -5.09 -17.89
N GLY A 48 11.42 -5.49 -16.61
CA GLY A 48 12.11 -6.69 -16.15
C GLY A 48 11.42 -8.00 -16.50
N VAL A 49 10.11 -8.00 -16.79
CA VAL A 49 9.31 -9.23 -16.97
C VAL A 49 8.81 -9.46 -18.40
N VAL A 50 9.35 -8.75 -19.38
CA VAL A 50 8.88 -8.82 -20.78
C VAL A 50 8.96 -10.25 -21.32
N GLU A 51 10.15 -10.85 -21.38
CA GLU A 51 10.34 -12.21 -21.90
C GLU A 51 9.65 -13.26 -21.03
N LEU A 52 9.70 -13.08 -19.70
CA LEU A 52 9.00 -13.93 -18.73
C LEU A 52 7.50 -14.01 -19.05
N THR A 53 6.87 -12.86 -19.28
CA THR A 53 5.42 -12.77 -19.52
C THR A 53 5.04 -13.28 -20.91
N LEU A 54 5.88 -13.03 -21.91
CA LEU A 54 5.74 -13.62 -23.25
C LEU A 54 5.77 -15.15 -23.21
N ALA A 55 6.75 -15.73 -22.51
CA ALA A 55 6.85 -17.17 -22.34
C ALA A 55 5.65 -17.76 -21.57
N LEU A 56 5.17 -17.07 -20.53
CA LEU A 56 3.97 -17.47 -19.78
C LEU A 56 2.75 -17.62 -20.71
N HIS A 57 2.45 -16.60 -21.50
CA HIS A 57 1.29 -16.61 -22.40
C HIS A 57 1.44 -17.53 -23.61
N ARG A 58 2.66 -17.94 -23.97
CA ARG A 58 2.88 -18.99 -24.99
C ARG A 58 2.71 -20.41 -24.46
N ILE A 59 2.96 -20.64 -23.17
CA ILE A 59 2.89 -21.98 -22.56
C ILE A 59 1.53 -22.26 -21.91
N PHE A 60 0.92 -21.26 -21.29
CA PHE A 60 -0.36 -21.38 -20.59
C PHE A 60 -1.52 -20.79 -21.39
N ASP A 61 -2.69 -21.40 -21.24
CA ASP A 61 -3.89 -21.08 -22.02
C ASP A 61 -4.76 -20.06 -21.26
N SER A 62 -4.33 -18.81 -21.10
CA SER A 62 -5.16 -17.79 -20.41
C SER A 62 -6.41 -17.43 -21.24
N PRO A 63 -7.62 -17.32 -20.65
CA PRO A 63 -7.95 -17.36 -19.21
C PRO A 63 -8.30 -18.76 -18.68
N GLN A 64 -8.27 -19.81 -19.51
CA GLN A 64 -8.51 -21.19 -19.06
C GLN A 64 -7.49 -21.60 -17.99
N ASP A 65 -6.20 -21.31 -18.17
CA ASP A 65 -5.22 -21.36 -17.10
C ASP A 65 -5.26 -20.05 -16.30
N ALA A 66 -5.32 -20.14 -14.97
CA ALA A 66 -5.33 -18.95 -14.12
C ALA A 66 -3.90 -18.43 -13.97
N ILE A 67 -3.61 -17.22 -14.46
CA ILE A 67 -2.32 -16.55 -14.27
C ILE A 67 -2.53 -15.39 -13.30
N ILE A 68 -1.86 -15.45 -12.16
CA ILE A 68 -2.05 -14.54 -11.03
C ILE A 68 -0.75 -13.79 -10.79
N PHE A 69 -0.76 -12.48 -10.93
CA PHE A 69 0.39 -11.63 -10.63
C PHE A 69 0.29 -11.11 -9.21
N ASP A 70 1.25 -11.48 -8.35
CA ASP A 70 1.34 -10.94 -6.98
C ASP A 70 1.66 -9.44 -7.01
N THR A 71 1.03 -8.68 -6.11
CA THR A 71 0.98 -7.20 -6.10
C THR A 71 0.38 -6.58 -7.37
N GLY A 72 0.38 -7.26 -8.52
CA GLY A 72 -0.19 -6.79 -9.78
C GLY A 72 0.62 -5.71 -10.53
N HIS A 73 1.49 -4.96 -9.86
CA HIS A 73 2.25 -3.86 -10.46
C HIS A 73 3.13 -4.25 -11.66
N GLN A 74 3.55 -5.52 -11.76
CA GLN A 74 4.37 -6.09 -12.84
C GLN A 74 3.52 -6.74 -13.97
N ALA A 75 2.29 -6.28 -14.18
CA ALA A 75 1.34 -6.89 -15.13
C ALA A 75 1.01 -6.03 -16.38
N TYR A 76 1.75 -4.97 -16.69
CA TYR A 76 1.52 -4.18 -17.90
C TYR A 76 1.79 -4.98 -19.17
N VAL A 77 2.85 -5.80 -19.19
CA VAL A 77 3.10 -6.71 -20.32
C VAL A 77 1.92 -7.68 -20.47
N HIS A 78 1.39 -8.20 -19.36
CA HIS A 78 0.21 -9.05 -19.38
C HIS A 78 -1.02 -8.33 -19.97
N LYS A 79 -1.29 -7.08 -19.58
CA LYS A 79 -2.37 -6.25 -20.14
C LYS A 79 -2.21 -6.00 -21.64
N ILE A 80 -1.00 -5.70 -22.10
CA ILE A 80 -0.69 -5.53 -23.53
C ILE A 80 -1.03 -6.81 -24.30
N LEU A 81 -0.58 -7.97 -23.81
CA LEU A 81 -0.76 -9.27 -24.46
C LEU A 81 -2.19 -9.84 -24.38
N THR A 82 -3.08 -9.16 -23.67
CA THR A 82 -4.48 -9.56 -23.47
C THR A 82 -5.46 -8.49 -23.99
N GLY A 83 -5.09 -7.83 -25.09
CA GLY A 83 -5.99 -6.98 -25.88
C GLY A 83 -6.22 -5.57 -25.35
N ARG A 84 -5.40 -5.08 -24.41
CA ARG A 84 -5.60 -3.76 -23.77
C ARG A 84 -4.54 -2.72 -24.14
N GLN A 85 -3.81 -2.94 -25.22
CA GLN A 85 -2.73 -2.05 -25.67
C GLN A 85 -3.22 -0.62 -25.95
N ASP A 86 -4.38 -0.46 -26.58
CA ASP A 86 -4.95 0.83 -26.98
C ASP A 86 -5.45 1.68 -25.78
N GLN A 87 -5.56 1.10 -24.59
CA GLN A 87 -6.04 1.76 -23.37
C GLN A 87 -4.92 2.41 -22.55
N PHE A 88 -3.64 2.22 -22.90
CA PHE A 88 -2.52 2.74 -22.11
C PHE A 88 -2.42 4.27 -22.06
N ASP A 89 -3.06 4.99 -22.99
CA ASP A 89 -3.13 6.45 -22.94
C ASP A 89 -3.96 6.98 -21.74
N THR A 90 -4.80 6.12 -21.17
CA THR A 90 -5.62 6.41 -19.99
C THR A 90 -5.15 5.65 -18.74
N LEU A 91 -3.95 5.05 -18.76
CA LEU A 91 -3.38 4.34 -17.62
C LEU A 91 -3.40 5.20 -16.34
N ARG A 92 -4.03 4.66 -15.29
CA ARG A 92 -4.23 5.25 -13.95
C ARG A 92 -5.00 6.58 -13.94
N LYS A 93 -5.67 6.92 -15.03
CA LYS A 93 -6.58 8.07 -15.11
C LYS A 93 -8.02 7.65 -14.78
N GLN A 94 -8.82 8.60 -14.34
CA GLN A 94 -10.24 8.39 -14.03
C GLN A 94 -10.96 7.73 -15.22
N GLY A 95 -11.65 6.61 -14.97
CA GLY A 95 -12.36 5.85 -16.00
C GLY A 95 -11.46 5.18 -17.05
N GLY A 96 -10.15 5.16 -16.84
CA GLY A 96 -9.16 4.55 -17.73
C GLY A 96 -8.60 3.23 -17.20
N LEU A 97 -7.55 2.73 -17.85
CA LEU A 97 -6.90 1.46 -17.51
C LEU A 97 -6.24 1.50 -16.12
N SER A 98 -6.47 0.49 -15.28
CA SER A 98 -5.89 0.36 -13.95
C SER A 98 -4.38 0.12 -14.01
N GLY A 99 -3.68 0.62 -12.98
CA GLY A 99 -2.27 0.31 -12.74
C GLY A 99 -2.01 -1.12 -12.27
N TYR A 100 -3.06 -1.91 -12.04
CA TYR A 100 -3.02 -3.27 -11.53
C TYR A 100 -4.00 -4.16 -12.34
N PRO A 101 -3.90 -5.50 -12.28
CA PRO A 101 -4.94 -6.36 -12.79
C PRO A 101 -6.32 -6.00 -12.21
N CYS A 102 -7.35 -6.07 -13.03
CA CYS A 102 -8.72 -5.69 -12.74
C CYS A 102 -9.66 -6.63 -13.50
N ARG A 103 -10.46 -7.42 -12.78
CA ARG A 103 -11.41 -8.38 -13.34
C ARG A 103 -12.52 -7.69 -14.13
N ALA A 104 -12.85 -6.44 -13.76
CA ALA A 104 -13.78 -5.62 -14.54
C ALA A 104 -13.19 -5.20 -15.91
N GLU A 105 -11.86 -5.17 -16.05
CA GLU A 105 -11.19 -4.84 -17.31
C GLU A 105 -10.95 -6.05 -18.20
N SER A 106 -10.79 -7.25 -17.63
CA SER A 106 -10.44 -8.45 -18.41
C SER A 106 -10.71 -9.75 -17.67
N GLU A 107 -11.16 -10.76 -18.42
CA GLU A 107 -11.27 -12.14 -17.94
C GLU A 107 -9.91 -12.79 -17.64
N HIS A 108 -8.82 -12.23 -18.17
CA HIS A 108 -7.45 -12.68 -17.91
C HIS A 108 -6.94 -12.27 -16.53
N ASP A 109 -7.56 -11.29 -15.89
CA ASP A 109 -7.19 -10.79 -14.58
C ASP A 109 -8.02 -11.53 -13.51
N TRP A 110 -7.37 -12.32 -12.65
CA TRP A 110 -8.06 -13.14 -11.64
C TRP A 110 -8.21 -12.45 -10.27
N VAL A 111 -7.30 -11.52 -9.97
CA VAL A 111 -7.19 -10.82 -8.69
C VAL A 111 -6.92 -9.34 -8.95
N GLU A 112 -7.30 -8.46 -8.02
CA GLU A 112 -7.18 -6.99 -8.20
C GLU A 112 -6.45 -6.30 -7.05
N SER A 113 -5.93 -7.08 -6.10
CA SER A 113 -5.26 -6.54 -4.93
C SER A 113 -3.83 -6.17 -5.27
N SER A 114 -3.44 -4.98 -4.83
CA SER A 114 -2.05 -4.54 -4.86
C SER A 114 -1.25 -4.93 -3.62
N HIS A 115 -1.89 -5.50 -2.60
CA HIS A 115 -1.18 -6.00 -1.42
C HIS A 115 -0.38 -7.25 -1.81
N ALA A 116 0.88 -7.30 -1.40
CA ALA A 116 1.77 -8.40 -1.74
C ALA A 116 1.46 -9.70 -0.97
N SER A 117 2.04 -10.79 -1.46
CA SER A 117 2.11 -12.11 -0.85
C SER A 117 0.81 -12.92 -0.83
N ALA A 118 -0.23 -12.47 -1.53
CA ALA A 118 -1.53 -13.15 -1.56
C ALA A 118 -1.69 -14.12 -2.74
N ALA A 119 -0.89 -14.00 -3.81
CA ALA A 119 -1.06 -14.79 -5.03
C ALA A 119 -0.94 -16.30 -4.78
N LEU A 120 -0.07 -16.72 -3.85
CA LEU A 120 0.07 -18.13 -3.51
C LEU A 120 -1.17 -18.69 -2.78
N SER A 121 -1.78 -17.89 -1.90
CA SER A 121 -3.04 -18.28 -1.23
C SER A 121 -4.19 -18.40 -2.23
N TYR A 122 -4.27 -17.47 -3.19
CA TYR A 122 -5.22 -17.60 -4.31
C TYR A 122 -4.94 -18.85 -5.15
N ALA A 123 -3.67 -19.14 -5.43
CA ALA A 123 -3.29 -20.32 -6.19
C ALA A 123 -3.66 -21.63 -5.50
N ASP A 124 -3.42 -21.73 -4.19
CA ASP A 124 -3.85 -22.87 -3.37
C ASP A 124 -5.38 -23.05 -3.42
N GLY A 125 -6.13 -21.97 -3.21
CA GLY A 125 -7.59 -21.99 -3.26
C GLY A 125 -8.15 -22.41 -4.62
N LEU A 126 -7.63 -21.84 -5.71
CA LEU A 126 -8.06 -22.17 -7.08
C LEU A 126 -7.70 -23.60 -7.46
N ALA A 127 -6.51 -24.07 -7.10
CA ALA A 127 -6.10 -25.44 -7.40
C ALA A 127 -6.96 -26.47 -6.65
N LYS A 128 -7.36 -26.17 -5.41
CA LYS A 128 -8.37 -26.95 -4.67
C LYS A 128 -9.72 -26.93 -5.38
N ALA A 129 -10.19 -25.76 -5.83
CA ALA A 129 -11.47 -25.62 -6.52
C ALA A 129 -11.51 -26.41 -7.85
N PHE A 130 -10.44 -26.36 -8.65
CA PHE A 130 -10.35 -27.10 -9.91
C PHE A 130 -10.36 -28.61 -9.68
N ALA A 131 -9.63 -29.10 -8.69
CA ALA A 131 -9.66 -30.52 -8.32
C ALA A 131 -11.07 -30.97 -7.88
N LEU A 132 -11.75 -30.18 -7.04
CA LEU A 132 -13.10 -30.51 -6.54
C LEU A 132 -14.18 -30.47 -7.64
N THR A 133 -13.97 -29.66 -8.68
CA THR A 133 -14.93 -29.51 -9.79
C THR A 133 -14.55 -30.33 -11.03
N GLY A 134 -13.49 -31.14 -10.95
CA GLY A 134 -13.04 -31.99 -12.06
C GLY A 134 -12.45 -31.21 -13.24
N GLN A 135 -12.03 -29.96 -13.05
CA GLN A 135 -11.40 -29.14 -14.09
C GLN A 135 -9.91 -29.49 -14.20
N ASN A 136 -9.48 -29.93 -15.38
CA ASN A 136 -8.08 -30.21 -15.68
C ASN A 136 -7.41 -28.97 -16.31
N ARG A 137 -6.91 -28.07 -15.45
CA ARG A 137 -6.28 -26.79 -15.82
C ARG A 137 -5.22 -26.42 -14.79
N HIS A 138 -4.38 -25.44 -15.10
CA HIS A 138 -3.28 -25.02 -14.22
C HIS A 138 -3.57 -23.70 -13.51
N VAL A 139 -2.94 -23.52 -12.36
CA VAL A 139 -2.81 -22.22 -11.71
C VAL A 139 -1.34 -21.82 -11.72
N VAL A 140 -1.06 -20.62 -12.22
CA VAL A 140 0.26 -20.02 -12.27
C VAL A 140 0.27 -18.77 -11.39
N ALA A 141 1.13 -18.74 -10.39
CA ALA A 141 1.34 -17.56 -9.54
C ALA A 141 2.71 -16.96 -9.82
N VAL A 142 2.73 -15.71 -10.30
CA VAL A 142 3.95 -14.93 -10.55
C VAL A 142 4.22 -14.06 -9.33
N VAL A 143 5.26 -14.38 -8.59
CA VAL A 143 5.58 -13.77 -7.29
C VAL A 143 6.98 -13.18 -7.34
N GLY A 144 7.15 -11.91 -6.95
CA GLY A 144 8.47 -11.30 -6.83
C GLY A 144 9.24 -11.85 -5.62
N ASP A 145 10.57 -11.80 -5.66
CA ASP A 145 11.42 -12.19 -4.51
C ASP A 145 11.09 -11.38 -3.25
N GLY A 146 10.78 -10.09 -3.38
CA GLY A 146 10.29 -9.26 -2.28
C GLY A 146 8.96 -9.75 -1.68
N ALA A 147 7.98 -10.09 -2.50
CA ALA A 147 6.69 -10.61 -2.03
C ALA A 147 6.81 -11.98 -1.34
N LEU A 148 7.79 -12.80 -1.75
CA LEU A 148 8.07 -14.10 -1.14
C LEU A 148 8.57 -13.99 0.31
N THR A 149 9.03 -12.80 0.74
CA THR A 149 9.40 -12.54 2.14
C THR A 149 8.19 -12.45 3.08
N GLY A 150 6.99 -12.20 2.56
CA GLY A 150 5.79 -12.04 3.38
C GLY A 150 5.27 -13.36 3.95
N GLY A 151 4.81 -13.32 5.21
CA GLY A 151 4.39 -14.51 5.96
C GLY A 151 3.31 -15.34 5.25
N MET A 152 2.34 -14.67 4.62
CA MET A 152 1.26 -15.34 3.88
C MET A 152 1.76 -16.21 2.71
N CYS A 153 2.88 -15.85 2.07
CA CYS A 153 3.49 -16.72 1.06
C CYS A 153 3.95 -18.05 1.67
N TRP A 154 4.54 -18.02 2.86
CA TRP A 154 5.05 -19.21 3.53
C TRP A 154 3.94 -20.11 4.08
N GLU A 155 2.89 -19.51 4.63
CA GLU A 155 1.67 -20.22 5.01
C GLU A 155 1.06 -20.94 3.80
N ALA A 156 0.98 -20.26 2.65
CA ALA A 156 0.46 -20.84 1.42
C ALA A 156 1.39 -21.93 0.86
N LEU A 157 2.71 -21.70 0.80
CA LEU A 157 3.68 -22.71 0.33
C LEU A 157 3.57 -24.01 1.12
N ASN A 158 3.45 -23.93 2.44
CA ASN A 158 3.26 -25.10 3.30
C ASN A 158 1.98 -25.89 2.94
N ASN A 159 0.90 -25.20 2.59
CA ASN A 159 -0.36 -25.83 2.17
C ASN A 159 -0.32 -26.40 0.75
N ILE A 160 0.34 -25.68 -0.17
CA ILE A 160 0.53 -26.12 -1.56
C ILE A 160 1.37 -27.40 -1.59
N ALA A 161 2.44 -27.46 -0.80
CA ALA A 161 3.29 -28.63 -0.65
C ALA A 161 2.51 -29.91 -0.25
N ALA A 162 1.48 -29.77 0.58
CA ALA A 162 0.62 -30.89 0.98
C ALA A 162 -0.25 -31.41 -0.17
N GLY A 163 -0.55 -30.60 -1.19
CA GLY A 163 -1.38 -30.93 -2.34
C GLY A 163 -0.60 -31.42 -3.56
N LYS A 164 0.09 -32.56 -3.44
CA LYS A 164 1.06 -33.05 -4.46
C LYS A 164 0.52 -33.23 -5.88
N ASP A 165 -0.76 -33.58 -6.03
CA ASP A 165 -1.39 -33.84 -7.33
C ASP A 165 -2.13 -32.62 -7.90
N ARG A 166 -1.94 -31.44 -7.30
CA ARG A 166 -2.56 -30.20 -7.75
C ARG A 166 -1.60 -29.44 -8.66
N SER A 167 -2.07 -29.11 -9.86
CA SER A 167 -1.26 -28.43 -10.87
C SER A 167 -1.08 -26.94 -10.56
N VAL A 168 -0.07 -26.64 -9.74
CA VAL A 168 0.32 -25.28 -9.35
C VAL A 168 1.74 -25.01 -9.83
N VAL A 169 1.93 -23.93 -10.57
CA VAL A 169 3.24 -23.44 -10.99
C VAL A 169 3.48 -22.09 -10.34
N ILE A 170 4.51 -22.03 -9.48
CA ILE A 170 4.95 -20.81 -8.81
C ILE A 170 6.14 -20.28 -9.58
N VAL A 171 5.99 -19.11 -10.20
CA VAL A 171 7.07 -18.44 -10.93
C VAL A 171 7.63 -17.36 -10.02
N VAL A 172 8.83 -17.60 -9.48
CA VAL A 172 9.56 -16.63 -8.68
C VAL A 172 10.32 -15.72 -9.62
N ASN A 173 9.89 -14.45 -9.71
CA ASN A 173 10.60 -13.38 -10.39
C ASN A 173 11.65 -12.78 -9.43
N ASP A 174 12.88 -13.28 -9.49
CA ASP A 174 14.00 -12.78 -8.68
C ASP A 174 14.79 -11.71 -9.45
N ASN A 175 14.59 -10.45 -9.06
CA ASN A 175 15.46 -9.34 -9.46
C ASN A 175 16.28 -8.79 -8.27
N GLY A 176 16.16 -9.42 -7.10
CA GLY A 176 16.79 -9.02 -5.84
C GLY A 176 16.29 -7.72 -5.25
N ARG A 177 15.09 -7.26 -5.63
CA ARG A 177 14.52 -5.97 -5.18
C ARG A 177 13.02 -6.03 -4.94
N SER A 178 12.60 -5.22 -3.98
CA SER A 178 11.24 -4.71 -3.78
C SER A 178 11.19 -3.22 -4.20
N TYR A 179 10.86 -2.31 -3.29
CA TYR A 179 11.21 -0.89 -3.38
C TYR A 179 12.71 -0.66 -3.13
N ALA A 180 13.29 -1.39 -2.16
CA ALA A 180 14.71 -1.43 -1.83
C ALA A 180 15.31 -2.82 -2.17
N PRO A 181 16.64 -3.06 -2.04
CA PRO A 181 17.20 -4.41 -2.13
C PRO A 181 16.44 -5.38 -1.23
N THR A 182 16.12 -6.57 -1.74
CA THR A 182 15.42 -7.59 -0.96
C THR A 182 16.34 -8.12 0.14
N ILE A 183 15.80 -8.28 1.34
CA ILE A 183 16.55 -8.64 2.53
C ILE A 183 15.97 -9.88 3.23
N GLY A 184 16.75 -10.44 4.15
CA GLY A 184 16.40 -11.60 4.95
C GLY A 184 17.09 -12.88 4.45
N GLY A 185 17.11 -13.91 5.30
CA GLY A 185 17.85 -15.15 4.99
C GLY A 185 17.37 -15.89 3.73
N LEU A 186 16.09 -15.73 3.37
CA LEU A 186 15.56 -16.22 2.09
C LEU A 186 16.18 -15.47 0.90
N ALA A 187 16.28 -14.14 1.00
CA ALA A 187 16.85 -13.30 -0.05
C ALA A 187 18.34 -13.61 -0.25
N ASP A 188 19.10 -13.82 0.83
CA ASP A 188 20.50 -14.24 0.76
C ASP A 188 20.65 -15.59 0.05
N HIS A 189 19.74 -16.53 0.34
CA HIS A 189 19.70 -17.83 -0.31
C HIS A 189 19.39 -17.74 -1.81
N LEU A 190 18.40 -16.93 -2.20
CA LEU A 190 18.08 -16.65 -3.61
C LEU A 190 19.25 -15.93 -4.31
N SER A 191 19.89 -14.96 -3.65
CA SER A 191 21.06 -14.24 -4.15
C SER A 191 22.27 -15.18 -4.38
N ALA A 192 22.49 -16.14 -3.49
CA ALA A 192 23.50 -17.19 -3.66
C ALA A 192 23.20 -18.07 -4.88
N LEU A 193 21.93 -18.46 -5.08
CA LEU A 193 21.50 -19.20 -6.27
C LEU A 193 21.72 -18.39 -7.55
N ARG A 194 21.37 -17.11 -7.54
CA ARG A 194 21.52 -16.19 -8.68
C ARG A 194 22.98 -15.98 -9.10
N THR A 195 23.91 -15.96 -8.14
CA THR A 195 25.34 -15.74 -8.40
C THR A 195 26.09 -17.02 -8.78
N ALA A 196 25.54 -18.20 -8.51
CA ALA A 196 26.19 -19.49 -8.75
C ALA A 196 26.57 -19.76 -10.22
N PRO A 197 25.72 -19.52 -11.25
CA PRO A 197 26.10 -19.76 -12.65
C PRO A 197 27.31 -18.92 -13.10
N SER A 198 27.40 -17.69 -12.59
CA SER A 198 28.53 -16.77 -12.87
C SER A 198 29.82 -17.27 -12.22
N TYR A 199 29.72 -17.77 -10.98
CA TYR A 199 30.84 -18.37 -10.26
C TYR A 199 31.33 -19.65 -10.94
N GLU A 200 30.43 -20.52 -11.41
CA GLU A 200 30.79 -21.71 -12.18
C GLU A 200 31.51 -21.38 -13.49
N ARG A 201 31.04 -20.37 -14.24
CA ARG A 201 31.73 -19.90 -15.47
C ARG A 201 33.13 -19.36 -15.17
N ALA A 202 33.31 -18.65 -14.06
CA ALA A 202 34.62 -18.16 -13.62
C ALA A 202 35.55 -19.30 -13.21
N LEU A 203 35.05 -20.28 -12.44
CA LEU A 203 35.77 -21.49 -12.08
C LEU A 203 36.17 -22.32 -13.30
N ASP A 204 35.27 -22.51 -14.27
CA ASP A 204 35.55 -23.26 -15.49
C ASP A 204 36.59 -22.55 -16.37
N SER A 205 36.55 -21.21 -16.41
CA SER A 205 37.57 -20.39 -17.08
C SER A 205 38.94 -20.54 -16.39
N GLY A 206 38.99 -20.50 -15.06
CA GLY A 206 40.20 -20.78 -14.28
C GLY A 206 40.70 -22.21 -14.48
N ARG A 207 39.80 -23.20 -14.54
CA ARG A 207 40.12 -24.62 -14.74
C ARG A 207 40.70 -24.88 -16.14
N ARG A 208 40.24 -24.16 -17.17
CA ARG A 208 40.82 -24.21 -18.52
C ARG A 208 42.22 -23.58 -18.58
N LEU A 209 42.48 -22.54 -17.78
CA LEU A 209 43.79 -21.91 -17.66
C LEU A 209 44.80 -22.83 -16.95
N VAL A 210 44.37 -23.45 -15.85
CA VAL A 210 45.13 -24.45 -15.08
C VAL A 210 45.51 -25.66 -15.96
N LYS A 211 44.59 -26.16 -16.80
CA LYS A 211 44.85 -27.27 -17.73
C LYS A 211 45.85 -26.97 -18.86
N ARG A 212 46.25 -25.71 -19.07
CA ARG A 212 47.24 -25.32 -20.10
C ARG A 212 48.68 -25.26 -19.59
N LEU A 213 48.90 -25.40 -18.28
CA LEU A 213 50.24 -25.54 -17.72
C LEU A 213 50.75 -26.99 -17.92
N PRO A 214 52.06 -27.26 -17.99
CA PRO A 214 52.60 -28.62 -17.98
C PRO A 214 52.69 -29.12 -16.52
N TRP A 215 51.92 -30.14 -16.12
CA TRP A 215 51.81 -30.55 -14.70
C TRP A 215 52.70 -31.75 -14.33
N VAL A 216 53.32 -31.65 -13.15
CA VAL A 216 54.13 -32.67 -12.47
C VAL A 216 53.31 -33.33 -11.34
N GLY A 217 53.12 -34.66 -11.41
CA GLY A 217 53.03 -35.54 -10.22
C GLY A 217 51.68 -35.78 -9.51
N ARG A 218 51.56 -36.99 -8.93
CA ARG A 218 50.40 -37.62 -8.24
C ARG A 218 49.71 -36.78 -7.14
N THR A 219 50.33 -35.71 -6.65
CA THR A 219 49.80 -34.82 -5.61
C THR A 219 48.64 -33.95 -6.10
N ALA A 220 48.52 -33.72 -7.41
CA ALA A 220 47.41 -32.95 -7.98
C ALA A 220 46.06 -33.71 -7.96
N TYR A 221 46.09 -35.05 -7.99
CA TYR A 221 44.89 -35.86 -8.10
C TYR A 221 44.09 -35.90 -6.79
N SER A 222 44.76 -35.86 -5.63
CA SER A 222 44.11 -35.83 -4.31
C SER A 222 43.50 -34.46 -3.99
N VAL A 223 44.15 -33.36 -4.38
CA VAL A 223 43.61 -32.00 -4.23
C VAL A 223 42.37 -31.79 -5.10
N LEU A 224 42.39 -32.29 -6.34
CA LEU A 224 41.23 -32.24 -7.25
C LEU A 224 40.04 -33.06 -6.73
N HIS A 225 40.27 -34.17 -6.05
CA HIS A 225 39.20 -35.03 -5.54
C HIS A 225 38.61 -34.52 -4.22
N GLY A 226 39.43 -33.90 -3.35
CA GLY A 226 38.99 -33.24 -2.12
C GLY A 226 38.18 -31.95 -2.37
N MET A 227 38.59 -31.13 -3.35
CA MET A 227 37.80 -29.96 -3.78
C MET A 227 36.44 -30.36 -4.36
N LYS A 228 36.34 -31.50 -5.05
CA LYS A 228 35.11 -31.92 -5.74
C LYS A 228 34.01 -32.38 -4.77
N ALA A 229 34.39 -32.93 -3.62
CA ALA A 229 33.46 -33.33 -2.56
C ALA A 229 33.02 -32.11 -1.73
N GLY A 230 33.95 -31.26 -1.31
CA GLY A 230 33.66 -30.04 -0.54
C GLY A 230 32.88 -28.97 -1.32
N LEU A 231 33.04 -28.90 -2.66
CA LEU A 231 32.18 -28.05 -3.50
C LEU A 231 30.77 -28.64 -3.63
N LYS A 232 30.59 -29.96 -3.76
CA LYS A 232 29.25 -30.51 -4.00
C LYS A 232 28.30 -30.32 -2.81
N ASP A 233 28.81 -30.43 -1.58
CA ASP A 233 28.00 -30.26 -0.38
C ASP A 233 27.75 -28.78 -0.03
N ALA A 234 28.55 -27.85 -0.56
CA ALA A 234 28.34 -26.40 -0.44
C ALA A 234 27.47 -25.79 -1.57
N VAL A 235 27.22 -26.55 -2.65
CA VAL A 235 26.65 -26.06 -3.93
C VAL A 235 25.24 -26.61 -4.20
N SER A 236 24.55 -27.15 -3.19
CA SER A 236 23.11 -27.44 -3.33
C SER A 236 22.25 -26.51 -2.47
N PRO A 237 22.05 -25.24 -2.88
CA PRO A 237 21.00 -24.42 -2.31
C PRO A 237 19.59 -24.95 -2.69
N GLN A 238 19.45 -25.98 -3.53
CA GLN A 238 18.14 -26.54 -3.89
C GLN A 238 17.38 -27.22 -2.72
N VAL A 239 18.04 -27.42 -1.57
CA VAL A 239 17.54 -28.25 -0.46
C VAL A 239 16.26 -27.68 0.18
N MET A 240 16.14 -26.36 0.34
CA MET A 240 15.02 -25.80 1.13
C MET A 240 13.63 -26.09 0.55
N PHE A 241 13.37 -25.78 -0.73
CA PHE A 241 12.05 -25.99 -1.33
C PHE A 241 11.78 -27.46 -1.66
N THR A 242 12.82 -28.21 -2.00
CA THR A 242 12.69 -29.64 -2.30
C THR A 242 12.41 -30.45 -1.04
N ASP A 243 12.93 -30.04 0.12
CA ASP A 243 12.60 -30.63 1.43
C ASP A 243 11.13 -30.38 1.83
N LEU A 244 10.52 -29.27 1.39
CA LEU A 244 9.08 -29.05 1.51
C LEU A 244 8.26 -29.96 0.57
N GLY A 245 8.90 -30.72 -0.32
CA GLY A 245 8.24 -31.56 -1.31
C GLY A 245 7.77 -30.83 -2.55
N ILE A 246 8.26 -29.60 -2.80
CA ILE A 246 7.95 -28.82 -3.99
C ILE A 246 9.07 -28.99 -5.01
N LYS A 247 8.72 -29.33 -6.25
CA LYS A 247 9.72 -29.46 -7.31
C LYS A 247 10.29 -28.08 -7.64
N TYR A 248 11.61 -28.00 -7.82
CA TYR A 248 12.30 -26.76 -8.10
C TYR A 248 12.98 -26.80 -9.48
N LEU A 249 12.76 -25.78 -10.30
CA LEU A 249 13.35 -25.60 -11.63
C LEU A 249 14.02 -24.24 -11.71
N GLY A 250 15.35 -24.21 -11.72
CA GLY A 250 16.12 -22.98 -11.90
C GLY A 250 17.43 -22.95 -11.10
N PRO A 251 18.10 -21.78 -11.04
CA PRO A 251 17.70 -20.52 -11.67
C PRO A 251 17.70 -20.58 -13.21
N VAL A 252 16.78 -19.87 -13.85
CA VAL A 252 16.65 -19.69 -15.31
C VAL A 252 16.84 -18.21 -15.62
N ASP A 253 17.54 -17.87 -16.72
CA ASP A 253 17.60 -16.48 -17.18
C ASP A 253 16.22 -16.04 -17.66
N GLY A 254 15.59 -15.11 -16.92
CA GLY A 254 14.25 -14.61 -17.20
C GLY A 254 14.16 -13.73 -18.45
N HIS A 255 15.31 -13.38 -19.06
CA HIS A 255 15.40 -12.67 -20.34
C HIS A 255 15.75 -13.59 -21.53
N ASP A 256 15.95 -14.89 -21.28
CA ASP A 256 16.07 -15.90 -22.33
C ASP A 256 14.72 -16.59 -22.50
N GLU A 257 13.94 -16.13 -23.48
CA GLU A 257 12.60 -16.64 -23.79
C GLU A 257 12.60 -18.17 -24.01
N ALA A 258 13.56 -18.70 -24.75
CA ALA A 258 13.62 -20.12 -25.06
C ALA A 258 13.92 -20.96 -23.80
N ALA A 259 14.82 -20.48 -22.94
CA ALA A 259 15.08 -21.11 -21.65
C ALA A 259 13.85 -21.08 -20.74
N MET A 260 13.14 -19.94 -20.71
CA MET A 260 11.91 -19.78 -19.94
C MET A 260 10.80 -20.70 -20.42
N GLU A 261 10.51 -20.73 -21.73
CA GLU A 261 9.54 -21.65 -22.31
C GLU A 261 9.87 -23.11 -21.98
N SER A 262 11.15 -23.50 -22.09
CA SER A 262 11.62 -24.84 -21.78
C SER A 262 11.35 -25.21 -20.32
N ALA A 263 11.60 -24.29 -19.38
CA ALA A 263 11.32 -24.49 -17.96
C ALA A 263 9.82 -24.56 -17.67
N LEU A 264 9.03 -23.65 -18.24
CA LEU A 264 7.57 -23.60 -18.06
C LEU A 264 6.87 -24.82 -18.66
N ARG A 265 7.31 -25.33 -19.83
CA ARG A 265 6.81 -26.59 -20.40
C ARG A 265 7.06 -27.77 -19.47
N ARG A 266 8.25 -27.85 -18.86
CA ARG A 266 8.58 -28.90 -17.86
C ARG A 266 7.75 -28.76 -16.59
N ALA A 267 7.45 -27.53 -16.17
CA ALA A 267 6.60 -27.26 -15.01
C ALA A 267 5.15 -27.68 -15.30
N LYS A 268 4.59 -27.23 -16.42
CA LYS A 268 3.24 -27.58 -16.90
C LYS A 268 3.04 -29.10 -16.98
N ALA A 269 4.02 -29.82 -17.53
CA ALA A 269 3.96 -31.27 -17.69
C ALA A 269 4.13 -32.08 -16.38
N TYR A 270 4.56 -31.47 -15.27
CA TYR A 270 4.80 -32.19 -14.02
C TYR A 270 3.51 -32.64 -13.31
N GLY A 271 2.42 -31.88 -13.46
CA GLY A 271 1.11 -32.23 -12.88
C GLY A 271 0.98 -32.04 -11.36
N GLY A 272 1.96 -31.40 -10.72
CA GLY A 272 1.98 -31.10 -9.28
C GLY A 272 2.61 -29.74 -8.99
N PRO A 273 2.84 -29.38 -7.71
CA PRO A 273 3.50 -28.13 -7.34
C PRO A 273 4.93 -28.00 -7.86
N VAL A 274 5.21 -26.93 -8.59
CA VAL A 274 6.55 -26.60 -9.11
C VAL A 274 6.88 -25.14 -8.87
N ILE A 275 8.08 -24.86 -8.38
CA ILE A 275 8.70 -23.54 -8.41
C ILE A 275 9.59 -23.43 -9.65
N VAL A 276 9.36 -22.41 -10.46
CA VAL A 276 10.26 -21.96 -11.53
C VAL A 276 10.94 -20.68 -11.05
N HIS A 277 12.25 -20.73 -10.82
CA HIS A 277 13.02 -19.58 -10.38
C HIS A 277 13.58 -18.84 -11.60
N ALA A 278 12.98 -17.70 -11.95
CA ALA A 278 13.38 -16.84 -13.05
C ALA A 278 14.19 -15.65 -12.51
N VAL A 279 15.41 -15.48 -13.00
CA VAL A 279 16.29 -14.37 -12.64
C VAL A 279 16.11 -13.24 -13.66
N THR A 280 15.64 -12.08 -13.23
CA THR A 280 15.43 -10.91 -14.10
C THR A 280 16.24 -9.70 -13.65
N ARG A 281 16.23 -8.66 -14.46
CA ARG A 281 16.80 -7.34 -14.13
C ARG A 281 15.67 -6.31 -14.15
N LYS A 282 15.40 -5.68 -13.01
CA LYS A 282 14.43 -4.58 -12.93
C LYS A 282 14.95 -3.40 -13.78
N GLY A 283 14.07 -2.82 -14.59
CA GLY A 283 14.45 -1.77 -15.55
C GLY A 283 15.08 -2.27 -16.86
N ASN A 284 15.15 -3.58 -17.10
CA ASN A 284 15.90 -4.17 -18.22
C ASN A 284 15.59 -3.52 -19.58
N GLY A 285 16.65 -3.06 -20.26
CA GLY A 285 16.56 -2.45 -21.58
C GLY A 285 16.29 -0.94 -21.57
N TYR A 286 16.22 -0.31 -20.40
CA TYR A 286 16.13 1.14 -20.27
C TYR A 286 17.23 1.68 -19.33
N ALA A 287 18.28 2.25 -19.92
CA ALA A 287 19.48 2.67 -19.19
C ALA A 287 19.19 3.61 -18.01
N HIS A 288 18.19 4.49 -18.10
CA HIS A 288 17.85 5.38 -16.98
C HIS A 288 17.26 4.64 -15.78
N ALA A 289 16.48 3.57 -16.02
CA ALA A 289 15.99 2.71 -14.95
C ALA A 289 17.11 1.82 -14.39
N GLU A 290 17.95 1.23 -15.24
CA GLU A 290 19.04 0.35 -14.77
C GLU A 290 20.08 1.09 -13.91
N ASN A 291 20.35 2.36 -14.24
CA ASN A 291 21.35 3.19 -13.56
C ASN A 291 20.80 3.96 -12.34
N ASP A 292 19.48 3.94 -12.10
CA ASP A 292 18.88 4.48 -10.87
C ASP A 292 19.05 3.46 -9.74
N VAL A 293 20.21 3.51 -9.08
CA VAL A 293 20.58 2.54 -8.04
C VAL A 293 19.63 2.60 -6.82
N ALA A 294 18.95 3.72 -6.57
CA ALA A 294 18.05 3.82 -5.44
C ALA A 294 16.76 3.03 -5.71
N ASP A 295 16.05 3.34 -6.78
CA ASP A 295 14.67 2.86 -7.02
C ASP A 295 14.55 1.92 -8.24
N GLN A 296 15.45 2.07 -9.20
CA GLN A 296 15.37 1.51 -10.55
C GLN A 296 14.05 1.83 -11.25
N MET A 297 13.56 3.06 -11.03
CA MET A 297 12.27 3.52 -11.53
C MET A 297 11.12 2.53 -11.21
N HIS A 298 11.05 2.06 -9.95
CA HIS A 298 9.98 1.20 -9.44
C HIS A 298 8.61 1.77 -9.82
N ALA A 299 8.41 3.05 -9.50
CA ALA A 299 7.27 3.83 -9.92
C ALA A 299 7.72 5.24 -10.31
N THR A 300 7.30 5.72 -11.48
CA THR A 300 7.67 7.05 -11.97
C THR A 300 6.45 7.96 -12.05
N GLY A 301 6.67 9.25 -11.82
CA GLY A 301 5.76 10.29 -12.30
C GLY A 301 5.87 10.47 -13.82
N VAL A 302 5.37 11.60 -14.32
CA VAL A 302 5.57 11.99 -15.73
C VAL A 302 7.03 12.39 -15.94
N ILE A 303 7.73 11.64 -16.79
CA ILE A 303 9.14 11.83 -17.11
C ILE A 303 9.34 12.07 -18.60
N ASP A 304 10.43 12.74 -18.95
CA ASP A 304 10.90 12.75 -20.35
C ASP A 304 11.57 11.39 -20.65
N PRO A 305 11.12 10.63 -21.67
CA PRO A 305 11.62 9.28 -21.92
C PRO A 305 13.07 9.26 -22.42
N VAL A 306 13.59 10.36 -23.00
CA VAL A 306 14.97 10.46 -23.49
C VAL A 306 15.92 10.77 -22.33
N THR A 307 15.50 11.62 -21.39
CA THR A 307 16.37 12.07 -20.28
C THR A 307 16.15 11.35 -18.96
N GLY A 308 15.02 10.65 -18.80
CA GLY A 308 14.61 9.98 -17.57
C GLY A 308 14.21 10.92 -16.42
N ARG A 309 14.15 12.24 -16.66
CA ARG A 309 13.92 13.25 -15.61
C ARG A 309 12.46 13.61 -15.48
N GLY A 310 12.02 13.83 -14.24
CA GLY A 310 10.70 14.38 -13.92
C GLY A 310 10.52 15.78 -14.51
N THR A 311 9.29 16.08 -14.94
CA THR A 311 8.95 17.33 -15.63
C THR A 311 8.62 18.49 -14.68
N LYS A 312 8.57 18.26 -13.36
CA LYS A 312 8.23 19.26 -12.32
C LYS A 312 9.09 19.08 -11.07
N SER A 313 9.45 20.18 -10.41
CA SER A 313 9.98 20.17 -9.04
C SER A 313 8.84 20.00 -8.03
N SER A 314 9.03 19.17 -7.01
CA SER A 314 8.04 18.94 -5.96
C SER A 314 8.23 19.93 -4.80
N ALA A 315 7.12 20.47 -4.29
CA ALA A 315 7.08 21.11 -2.98
C ALA A 315 7.43 20.09 -1.87
N PRO A 316 7.80 20.53 -0.65
CA PRO A 316 7.94 19.62 0.49
C PRO A 316 6.67 18.78 0.69
N ASP A 317 6.85 17.47 0.81
CA ASP A 317 5.78 16.52 1.08
C ASP A 317 5.78 16.07 2.54
N TRP A 318 4.68 15.45 2.98
CA TRP A 318 4.53 14.99 4.35
C TRP A 318 5.64 14.05 4.80
N THR A 319 6.06 13.13 3.92
CA THR A 319 7.12 12.15 4.18
C THR A 319 8.46 12.82 4.46
N SER A 320 8.83 13.86 3.71
CA SER A 320 10.07 14.62 3.94
C SER A 320 10.07 15.37 5.27
N VAL A 321 8.91 15.92 5.69
CA VAL A 321 8.76 16.58 6.99
C VAL A 321 8.90 15.56 8.13
N PHE A 322 8.20 14.43 8.03
CA PHE A 322 8.32 13.33 8.99
C PHE A 322 9.77 12.85 9.12
N SER A 323 10.43 12.58 7.99
CA SER A 323 11.82 12.10 7.96
C SER A 323 12.76 13.05 8.69
N ALA A 324 12.67 14.36 8.40
CA ALA A 324 13.48 15.37 9.05
C ALA A 324 13.23 15.45 10.57
N ALA A 325 11.95 15.42 10.98
CA ALA A 325 11.55 15.49 12.38
C ALA A 325 12.04 14.28 13.19
N LEU A 326 11.86 13.07 12.65
CA LEU A 326 12.33 11.83 13.30
C LEU A 326 13.85 11.83 13.46
N ILE A 327 14.58 12.27 12.43
CA ILE A 327 16.04 12.38 12.49
C ILE A 327 16.49 13.39 13.55
N GLU A 328 15.78 14.51 13.70
CA GLU A 328 16.05 15.49 14.75
C GLU A 328 15.89 14.87 16.14
N GLN A 329 14.78 14.17 16.39
CA GLN A 329 14.52 13.51 17.67
C GLN A 329 15.54 12.40 17.97
N ALA A 330 15.82 11.53 17.00
CA ALA A 330 16.81 10.45 17.17
C ALA A 330 18.26 10.96 17.28
N SER A 331 18.53 12.22 16.94
CA SER A 331 19.84 12.84 17.24
C SER A 331 19.99 13.21 18.72
N ARG A 332 18.88 13.34 19.45
CA ARG A 332 18.83 13.70 20.88
C ARG A 332 18.53 12.50 21.78
N ARG A 333 17.98 11.43 21.21
CA ARG A 333 17.51 10.22 21.89
C ARG A 333 18.15 8.98 21.27
N GLU A 334 18.89 8.23 22.08
CA GLU A 334 19.58 7.01 21.65
C GLU A 334 18.64 5.80 21.58
N ASP A 335 17.54 5.83 22.33
CA ASP A 335 16.54 4.76 22.45
C ASP A 335 15.61 4.64 21.23
N ILE A 336 15.53 5.67 20.38
CA ILE A 336 14.69 5.65 19.17
C ILE A 336 15.30 4.74 18.11
N VAL A 337 14.51 3.78 17.65
CA VAL A 337 14.84 2.89 16.53
C VAL A 337 13.73 2.92 15.48
N ALA A 338 14.09 2.75 14.21
CA ALA A 338 13.13 2.74 13.11
C ALA A 338 12.92 1.33 12.57
N ILE A 339 11.67 0.96 12.28
CA ILE A 339 11.32 -0.27 11.58
C ILE A 339 10.57 0.09 10.30
N THR A 340 10.94 -0.56 9.20
CA THR A 340 10.22 -0.49 7.92
C THR A 340 9.91 -1.88 7.39
N ALA A 341 8.84 -1.98 6.58
CA ALA A 341 8.48 -3.20 5.88
C ALA A 341 8.78 -3.05 4.38
N ALA A 342 10.06 -3.16 4.00
CA ALA A 342 10.57 -2.97 2.64
C ALA A 342 10.28 -1.59 2.00
N MET A 343 9.97 -0.56 2.78
CA MET A 343 9.54 0.75 2.29
C MET A 343 10.38 1.91 2.85
N ALA A 344 11.68 1.69 3.12
CA ALA A 344 12.55 2.71 3.72
C ALA A 344 12.50 4.05 2.95
N GLY A 345 12.63 4.02 1.62
CA GLY A 345 12.54 5.20 0.78
C GLY A 345 11.15 5.84 0.81
N PRO A 346 10.09 5.12 0.39
CA PRO A 346 8.75 5.69 0.30
C PRO A 346 8.17 6.20 1.62
N THR A 347 8.58 5.66 2.77
CA THR A 347 8.15 6.13 4.11
C THR A 347 9.13 7.11 4.77
N GLY A 348 10.19 7.54 4.07
CA GLY A 348 11.13 8.54 4.56
C GLY A 348 12.16 8.03 5.59
N LEU A 349 12.24 6.73 5.82
CA LEU A 349 13.21 6.11 6.73
C LEU A 349 14.59 5.86 6.10
N ALA A 350 14.75 5.99 4.78
CA ALA A 350 16.06 5.82 4.13
C ALA A 350 17.12 6.77 4.70
N ALA A 351 16.81 8.07 4.82
CA ALA A 351 17.71 9.07 5.39
C ALA A 351 18.00 8.81 6.89
N PHE A 352 17.06 8.23 7.63
CA PHE A 352 17.29 7.80 9.00
C PHE A 352 18.34 6.69 9.04
N GLY A 353 18.21 5.67 8.19
CA GLY A 353 19.15 4.55 8.10
C GLY A 353 20.55 4.97 7.64
N GLU A 354 20.66 5.94 6.75
CA GLU A 354 21.97 6.51 6.34
C GLU A 354 22.69 7.17 7.53
N LYS A 355 21.96 7.87 8.39
CA LYS A 355 22.53 8.58 9.54
C LYS A 355 22.71 7.68 10.77
N PHE A 356 21.83 6.70 10.97
CA PHE A 356 21.79 5.80 12.12
C PHE A 356 21.68 4.33 11.69
N PRO A 357 22.70 3.78 11.01
CA PRO A 357 22.62 2.44 10.41
C PRO A 357 22.38 1.32 11.42
N ASP A 358 22.86 1.48 12.65
CA ASP A 358 22.68 0.48 13.72
C ASP A 358 21.29 0.54 14.40
N ARG A 359 20.43 1.48 14.00
CA ARG A 359 19.11 1.73 14.62
C ARG A 359 17.94 1.67 13.64
N ILE A 360 18.16 1.09 12.46
CA ILE A 360 17.10 0.83 11.48
C ILE A 360 17.00 -0.67 11.21
N PHE A 361 15.78 -1.18 11.19
CA PHE A 361 15.49 -2.57 10.88
C PHE A 361 14.47 -2.63 9.74
N ASP A 362 14.89 -3.13 8.58
CA ASP A 362 13.97 -3.51 7.53
C ASP A 362 13.65 -5.00 7.71
N VAL A 363 12.37 -5.35 7.68
CA VAL A 363 11.89 -6.73 7.87
C VAL A 363 11.40 -7.38 6.59
N GLY A 364 11.58 -6.74 5.43
CA GLY A 364 10.96 -7.17 4.18
C GLY A 364 9.46 -6.85 4.15
N ILE A 365 8.70 -7.47 3.24
CA ILE A 365 7.24 -7.24 3.14
C ILE A 365 6.51 -8.07 4.20
N ALA A 366 6.70 -7.71 5.46
CA ALA A 366 6.21 -8.47 6.61
C ALA A 366 5.69 -7.54 7.71
N GLU A 367 4.58 -6.83 7.47
CA GLU A 367 4.03 -5.85 8.39
C GLU A 367 3.64 -6.46 9.75
N GLN A 368 3.13 -7.70 9.78
CA GLN A 368 2.88 -8.42 11.04
C GLN A 368 4.17 -8.53 11.85
N HIS A 369 5.24 -8.97 11.21
CA HIS A 369 6.53 -9.15 11.86
C HIS A 369 7.12 -7.81 12.29
N ALA A 370 6.99 -6.76 11.48
CA ALA A 370 7.41 -5.40 11.85
C ALA A 370 6.79 -4.97 13.18
N MET A 371 5.48 -5.17 13.33
CA MET A 371 4.73 -4.75 14.52
C MET A 371 5.08 -5.58 15.76
N THR A 372 5.13 -6.91 15.66
CA THR A 372 5.52 -7.75 16.81
C THR A 372 7.01 -7.58 17.16
N SER A 373 7.88 -7.37 16.17
CA SER A 373 9.30 -7.06 16.41
C SER A 373 9.46 -5.72 17.15
N ALA A 374 8.65 -4.71 16.80
CA ALA A 374 8.58 -3.47 17.55
C ALA A 374 8.20 -3.71 19.01
N ALA A 375 7.16 -4.50 19.29
CA ALA A 375 6.81 -4.88 20.66
C ALA A 375 8.00 -5.50 21.42
N GLY A 376 8.78 -6.37 20.75
CA GLY A 376 9.99 -6.96 21.32
C GLY A 376 11.10 -5.95 21.63
N LEU A 377 11.35 -4.99 20.73
CA LEU A 377 12.32 -3.91 20.95
C LEU A 377 11.88 -2.99 22.10
N ALA A 378 10.58 -2.71 22.20
CA ALA A 378 10.00 -1.92 23.29
C ALA A 378 10.16 -2.61 24.65
N LEU A 379 9.90 -3.93 24.72
CA LEU A 379 10.18 -4.74 25.91
C LEU A 379 11.67 -4.76 26.27
N GLY A 380 12.56 -4.57 25.29
CA GLY A 380 14.00 -4.41 25.46
C GLY A 380 14.43 -3.02 25.95
N GLY A 381 13.51 -2.07 26.12
CA GLY A 381 13.78 -0.72 26.60
C GLY A 381 14.07 0.33 25.51
N LEU A 382 13.77 0.02 24.25
CA LEU A 382 13.86 0.99 23.13
C LEU A 382 12.49 1.63 22.85
N HIS A 383 12.47 2.68 22.03
CA HIS A 383 11.25 3.31 21.51
C HIS A 383 11.16 3.09 20.00
N PRO A 384 10.42 2.06 19.53
CA PRO A 384 10.34 1.75 18.12
C PRO A 384 9.37 2.66 17.37
N VAL A 385 9.81 3.14 16.21
CA VAL A 385 8.99 3.87 15.24
C VAL A 385 8.76 2.99 14.02
N VAL A 386 7.54 2.50 13.84
CA VAL A 386 7.13 1.65 12.71
C VAL A 386 6.49 2.53 11.64
N ALA A 387 7.17 2.75 10.51
CA ALA A 387 6.61 3.55 9.41
C ALA A 387 6.13 2.66 8.26
N ILE A 388 4.82 2.71 7.98
CA ILE A 388 4.13 1.95 6.94
C ILE A 388 3.06 2.81 6.28
N TYR A 389 2.51 2.38 5.15
CA TYR A 389 1.31 3.03 4.61
C TYR A 389 0.07 2.63 5.43
N SER A 390 -0.89 3.54 5.55
CA SER A 390 -2.17 3.29 6.24
C SER A 390 -2.87 2.00 5.75
N THR A 391 -2.91 1.76 4.43
CA THR A 391 -3.53 0.54 3.88
C THR A 391 -2.84 -0.76 4.30
N PHE A 392 -1.53 -0.71 4.63
CA PHE A 392 -0.78 -1.90 5.06
C PHE A 392 -0.89 -2.17 6.56
N LEU A 393 -1.38 -1.21 7.36
CA LEU A 393 -1.77 -1.49 8.75
C LEU A 393 -2.82 -2.60 8.83
N ASN A 394 -3.67 -2.75 7.81
CA ASN A 394 -4.63 -3.85 7.72
C ASN A 394 -3.98 -5.24 7.89
N ARG A 395 -2.71 -5.41 7.47
CA ARG A 395 -1.97 -6.66 7.64
C ARG A 395 -1.50 -6.89 9.07
N ALA A 396 -1.21 -5.82 9.81
CA ALA A 396 -0.63 -5.86 11.15
C ALA A 396 -1.61 -5.45 12.28
N PHE A 397 -2.91 -5.39 11.98
CA PHE A 397 -3.93 -4.94 12.93
C PHE A 397 -3.95 -5.78 14.22
N ASP A 398 -3.92 -7.11 14.08
CA ASP A 398 -3.95 -8.00 15.23
C ASP A 398 -2.70 -7.86 16.10
N GLN A 399 -1.52 -7.69 15.48
CA GLN A 399 -0.27 -7.47 16.20
C GLN A 399 -0.26 -6.12 16.93
N LEU A 400 -0.82 -5.06 16.33
CA LEU A 400 -0.97 -3.78 17.02
C LEU A 400 -1.93 -3.89 18.22
N LEU A 401 -3.01 -4.67 18.08
CA LEU A 401 -3.98 -4.88 19.15
C LEU A 401 -3.44 -5.76 20.28
N MET A 402 -2.89 -6.93 19.94
CA MET A 402 -2.58 -8.00 20.90
C MET A 402 -1.14 -7.96 21.41
N ASP A 403 -0.18 -7.60 20.56
CA ASP A 403 1.24 -7.61 20.96
C ASP A 403 1.70 -6.23 21.46
N VAL A 404 1.12 -5.15 20.94
CA VAL A 404 1.50 -3.78 21.32
C VAL A 404 0.54 -3.19 22.35
N ALA A 405 -0.74 -3.03 22.00
CA ALA A 405 -1.69 -2.29 22.83
C ALA A 405 -2.05 -3.01 24.14
N LEU A 406 -2.33 -4.32 24.08
CA LEU A 406 -2.61 -5.12 25.28
C LEU A 406 -1.46 -5.06 26.29
N LEU A 407 -0.22 -5.04 25.79
CA LEU A 407 0.99 -4.98 26.61
C LEU A 407 1.44 -3.55 26.92
N LYS A 408 0.68 -2.53 26.48
CA LYS A 408 0.98 -1.10 26.66
C LYS A 408 2.39 -0.72 26.23
N GLN A 409 2.87 -1.32 25.13
CA GLN A 409 4.23 -1.05 24.65
C GLN A 409 4.33 0.34 24.03
N PRO A 410 5.41 1.10 24.32
CA PRO A 410 5.67 2.41 23.74
C PRO A 410 6.16 2.31 22.29
N VAL A 411 5.24 1.93 21.39
CA VAL A 411 5.49 1.86 19.95
C VAL A 411 4.77 3.03 19.28
N THR A 412 5.52 3.83 18.52
CA THR A 412 4.94 4.86 17.65
C THR A 412 4.78 4.31 16.25
N VAL A 413 3.55 4.27 15.75
CA VAL A 413 3.23 3.86 14.39
C VAL A 413 3.02 5.11 13.54
N VAL A 414 3.71 5.18 12.41
CA VAL A 414 3.57 6.28 11.45
C VAL A 414 2.85 5.75 10.22
N LEU A 415 1.66 6.30 9.96
CA LEU A 415 0.81 5.93 8.83
C LEU A 415 0.92 7.00 7.75
N ASP A 416 1.80 6.74 6.80
CA ASP A 416 1.90 7.53 5.58
C ASP A 416 0.76 7.12 4.61
N ARG A 417 0.47 7.93 3.58
CA ARG A 417 -0.58 7.67 2.58
C ARG A 417 -1.97 7.42 3.22
N ALA A 418 -2.26 8.04 4.36
CA ALA A 418 -3.56 7.92 5.01
C ALA A 418 -4.67 8.67 4.25
N GLY A 419 -5.87 8.09 4.21
CA GLY A 419 -7.01 8.58 3.43
C GLY A 419 -6.96 8.16 1.95
N VAL A 420 -7.62 8.95 1.10
CA VAL A 420 -7.63 8.70 -0.35
C VAL A 420 -6.25 8.95 -0.95
N THR A 421 -5.70 7.95 -1.64
CA THR A 421 -4.36 8.01 -2.26
C THR A 421 -4.40 8.39 -3.74
N GLY A 422 -5.53 8.14 -4.42
CA GLY A 422 -5.79 8.54 -5.80
C GLY A 422 -5.47 7.45 -6.82
N VAL A 423 -4.42 7.69 -7.63
CA VAL A 423 -4.12 6.98 -8.88
C VAL A 423 -3.74 5.50 -8.72
N ASP A 424 -3.57 5.05 -7.48
CA ASP A 424 -3.25 3.66 -7.14
C ASP A 424 -4.51 2.81 -6.91
N GLY A 425 -5.69 3.44 -6.82
CA GLY A 425 -6.99 2.77 -6.78
C GLY A 425 -7.35 2.14 -5.44
N ALA A 426 -8.42 1.34 -5.46
CA ALA A 426 -9.13 0.87 -4.26
C ALA A 426 -8.24 0.17 -3.23
N SER A 427 -7.32 -0.68 -3.68
CA SER A 427 -6.46 -1.47 -2.79
C SER A 427 -5.37 -0.63 -2.08
N HIS A 428 -5.09 0.58 -2.56
CA HIS A 428 -4.11 1.49 -1.96
C HIS A 428 -4.71 2.55 -1.04
N ASN A 429 -6.01 2.85 -1.17
CA ASN A 429 -6.65 3.85 -0.32
C ASN A 429 -6.58 3.43 1.15
N GLY A 430 -5.89 4.23 1.96
CA GLY A 430 -5.75 4.07 3.39
C GLY A 430 -6.90 4.73 4.14
N VAL A 431 -8.15 4.44 3.77
CA VAL A 431 -9.34 5.07 4.38
C VAL A 431 -9.88 4.30 5.59
N TRP A 432 -9.26 3.16 5.93
CA TRP A 432 -9.74 2.20 6.93
C TRP A 432 -9.14 2.39 8.32
N ASP A 433 -8.00 3.08 8.42
CA ASP A 433 -7.19 3.07 9.64
C ASP A 433 -7.93 3.65 10.84
N LEU A 434 -8.66 4.75 10.70
CA LEU A 434 -9.39 5.36 11.83
C LEU A 434 -10.44 4.41 12.43
N SER A 435 -11.13 3.64 11.59
CA SER A 435 -12.09 2.63 12.01
C SER A 435 -11.43 1.46 12.73
N LEU A 436 -10.26 1.02 12.25
CA LEU A 436 -9.50 -0.04 12.91
C LEU A 436 -8.91 0.42 14.23
N LEU A 437 -8.27 1.59 14.25
CA LEU A 437 -7.62 2.17 15.42
C LEU A 437 -8.64 2.48 16.51
N GLY A 438 -9.86 2.94 16.15
CA GLY A 438 -10.93 3.20 17.12
C GLY A 438 -11.37 2.00 17.96
N ILE A 439 -11.02 0.78 17.55
CA ILE A 439 -11.31 -0.47 18.29
C ILE A 439 -10.24 -0.74 19.36
N ILE A 440 -9.02 -0.19 19.22
CA ILE A 440 -7.86 -0.56 20.03
C ILE A 440 -7.88 0.18 21.38
N PRO A 441 -7.96 -0.54 22.52
CA PRO A 441 -7.99 0.11 23.83
C PRO A 441 -6.69 0.87 24.13
N GLY A 442 -6.82 2.10 24.64
CA GLY A 442 -5.69 2.91 25.09
C GLY A 442 -4.81 3.51 23.99
N ILE A 443 -5.17 3.31 22.71
CA ILE A 443 -4.42 3.90 21.60
C ILE A 443 -4.60 5.41 21.56
N ARG A 444 -3.54 6.12 21.18
CA ARG A 444 -3.56 7.56 20.93
C ARG A 444 -3.27 7.81 19.47
N VAL A 445 -4.12 8.57 18.78
CA VAL A 445 -4.00 8.81 17.33
C VAL A 445 -4.01 10.31 17.05
N ALA A 446 -2.93 10.77 16.45
CA ALA A 446 -2.73 12.14 15.98
C ALA A 446 -2.97 12.22 14.46
N ALA A 447 -3.62 13.31 14.03
CA ALA A 447 -3.92 13.61 12.65
C ALA A 447 -3.48 15.06 12.35
N PRO A 448 -2.19 15.29 12.02
CA PRO A 448 -1.67 16.63 11.83
C PRO A 448 -2.31 17.32 10.63
N ARG A 449 -2.56 18.62 10.76
CA ARG A 449 -3.16 19.46 9.70
C ARG A 449 -2.13 20.07 8.76
N ASP A 450 -0.90 20.22 9.20
CA ASP A 450 0.20 20.85 8.45
C ASP A 450 1.59 20.37 8.95
N ALA A 451 2.67 20.93 8.42
CA ALA A 451 4.04 20.53 8.78
C ALA A 451 4.41 20.86 10.23
N ASP A 452 3.85 21.92 10.80
CA ASP A 452 4.20 22.35 12.16
C ASP A 452 3.53 21.42 13.17
N THR A 453 2.25 21.11 12.95
CA THR A 453 1.52 20.13 13.76
C THR A 453 2.06 18.71 13.60
N LEU A 454 2.54 18.30 12.42
CA LEU A 454 3.22 17.01 12.26
C LEU A 454 4.46 16.88 13.16
N ARG A 455 5.31 17.92 13.21
CA ARG A 455 6.49 17.91 14.09
C ARG A 455 6.09 17.86 15.56
N GLU A 456 5.15 18.71 15.94
CA GLU A 456 4.66 18.80 17.31
C GLU A 456 4.04 17.47 17.80
N GLU A 457 3.16 16.87 17.00
CA GLU A 457 2.45 15.65 17.36
C GLU A 457 3.35 14.41 17.30
N LEU A 458 4.35 14.38 16.41
CA LEU A 458 5.37 13.33 16.44
C LEU A 458 6.22 13.41 17.71
N ASP A 459 6.64 14.62 18.10
CA ASP A 459 7.39 14.84 19.33
C ASP A 459 6.59 14.38 20.56
N GLU A 460 5.31 14.75 20.64
CA GLU A 460 4.39 14.29 21.68
C GLU A 460 4.19 12.77 21.65
N ALA A 461 4.04 12.16 20.46
CA ALA A 461 3.87 10.71 20.31
C ALA A 461 5.08 9.92 20.83
N LEU A 462 6.29 10.43 20.59
CA LEU A 462 7.53 9.81 21.05
C LEU A 462 7.74 9.93 22.56
N LEU A 463 7.07 10.87 23.23
CA LEU A 463 7.13 11.03 24.70
C LEU A 463 6.22 10.06 25.45
N VAL A 464 5.34 9.35 24.75
CA VAL A 464 4.42 8.38 25.36
C VAL A 464 5.17 7.07 25.64
N ASP A 465 5.25 6.70 26.92
CA ASP A 465 5.96 5.52 27.41
C ASP A 465 5.03 4.38 27.89
N ASP A 466 3.71 4.60 27.86
CA ASP A 466 2.70 3.73 28.49
C ASP A 466 1.65 3.17 27.51
N GLY A 467 1.93 3.19 26.20
CA GLY A 467 1.05 2.62 25.19
C GLY A 467 1.36 3.05 23.76
N PRO A 468 0.64 2.48 22.77
CA PRO A 468 0.87 2.80 21.37
C PRO A 468 0.40 4.20 21.02
N THR A 469 1.18 4.86 20.17
CA THR A 469 0.84 6.13 19.52
C THR A 469 0.80 5.94 18.02
N VAL A 470 -0.08 6.68 17.35
CA VAL A 470 -0.17 6.69 15.89
C VAL A 470 -0.16 8.12 15.38
N VAL A 471 0.66 8.40 14.36
CA VAL A 471 0.65 9.67 13.63
C VAL A 471 0.30 9.37 12.18
N ARG A 472 -0.80 9.94 11.67
CA ARG A 472 -1.28 9.66 10.30
C ARG A 472 -1.32 10.89 9.40
N PHE A 473 -0.79 10.79 8.19
CA PHE A 473 -0.82 11.88 7.22
C PHE A 473 -0.99 11.38 5.79
N PRO A 474 -1.57 12.19 4.88
CA PRO A 474 -1.88 11.74 3.53
C PRO A 474 -0.67 11.78 2.61
N LYS A 475 -0.86 11.25 1.40
CA LYS A 475 0.07 11.42 0.28
C LYS A 475 0.00 12.84 -0.27
N GLY A 476 1.15 13.42 -0.62
CA GLY A 476 1.26 14.65 -1.39
C GLY A 476 1.95 15.80 -0.66
N ALA A 477 1.79 17.01 -1.20
CA ALA A 477 2.36 18.21 -0.61
C ALA A 477 1.72 18.53 0.75
N VAL A 478 2.51 19.12 1.64
CA VAL A 478 1.98 19.69 2.89
C VAL A 478 1.24 21.00 2.56
N PRO A 479 0.06 21.26 3.14
CA PRO A 479 -0.61 22.55 3.03
C PRO A 479 0.17 23.67 3.74
N GLU A 480 -0.23 24.92 3.50
CA GLU A 480 0.26 26.05 4.29
C GLU A 480 -0.10 25.89 5.76
N ALA A 481 0.78 26.35 6.65
CA ALA A 481 0.57 26.25 8.09
C ALA A 481 -0.65 27.06 8.51
N ILE A 482 -1.51 26.45 9.33
CA ILE A 482 -2.71 27.08 9.87
C ILE A 482 -2.48 27.34 11.36
N PRO A 483 -2.29 28.61 11.79
CA PRO A 483 -2.07 28.91 13.19
C PRO A 483 -3.37 28.71 13.99
N ALA A 484 -3.23 28.15 15.19
CA ALA A 484 -4.33 28.12 16.14
C ALA A 484 -4.58 29.52 16.71
N VAL A 485 -5.85 29.93 16.81
CA VAL A 485 -6.24 31.15 17.51
C VAL A 485 -6.10 30.97 19.02
N LYS A 486 -6.42 29.78 19.51
CA LYS A 486 -6.22 29.34 20.90
C LYS A 486 -6.19 27.83 20.98
N ARG A 487 -5.55 27.29 22.03
CA ARG A 487 -5.53 25.86 22.36
C ARG A 487 -6.30 25.60 23.66
N LEU A 488 -7.19 24.62 23.64
CA LEU A 488 -8.01 24.22 24.79
C LEU A 488 -7.41 22.98 25.45
N ASP A 489 -7.19 23.07 26.76
CA ASP A 489 -6.67 21.99 27.62
C ASP A 489 -5.39 21.33 27.08
N GLY A 490 -4.59 22.08 26.30
CA GLY A 490 -3.37 21.58 25.66
C GLY A 490 -3.59 20.63 24.47
N MET A 491 -4.84 20.31 24.13
CA MET A 491 -5.17 19.27 23.14
C MET A 491 -5.83 19.83 21.89
N VAL A 492 -6.93 20.59 22.03
CA VAL A 492 -7.78 20.99 20.89
C VAL A 492 -7.45 22.39 20.43
N ASP A 493 -7.07 22.53 19.16
CA ASP A 493 -6.81 23.83 18.52
C ASP A 493 -8.10 24.42 17.97
N VAL A 494 -8.39 25.67 18.34
CA VAL A 494 -9.44 26.45 17.72
C VAL A 494 -8.83 27.23 16.56
N LEU A 495 -9.19 26.87 15.34
CA LEU A 495 -8.73 27.51 14.10
C LEU A 495 -9.57 28.74 13.75
N LYS A 496 -10.87 28.69 14.10
CA LYS A 496 -11.79 29.81 14.00
C LYS A 496 -12.78 29.78 15.15
N ALA A 497 -12.91 30.90 15.86
CA ALA A 497 -13.98 31.05 16.85
C ALA A 497 -15.26 31.57 16.19
N SER A 498 -16.42 31.17 16.71
CA SER A 498 -17.70 31.82 16.40
C SER A 498 -17.77 33.20 17.06
N GLU A 499 -18.56 34.11 16.50
CA GLU A 499 -18.94 35.35 17.19
C GLU A 499 -19.89 34.99 18.34
N GLY A 500 -19.51 35.27 19.60
CA GLY A 500 -20.30 34.98 20.79
C GLY A 500 -19.99 33.64 21.48
N GLU A 501 -20.69 33.35 22.58
CA GLU A 501 -20.46 32.14 23.38
C GLU A 501 -21.17 30.89 22.86
N ARG A 502 -22.19 31.07 22.01
CA ARG A 502 -22.97 30.02 21.34
C ARG A 502 -22.95 30.25 19.84
N GLY A 503 -23.07 29.19 19.05
CA GLY A 503 -23.11 29.29 17.59
C GLY A 503 -24.00 28.23 16.94
N ASP A 504 -24.15 28.31 15.63
CA ASP A 504 -24.99 27.38 14.88
C ASP A 504 -24.24 26.07 14.62
N VAL A 505 -22.98 26.16 14.19
CA VAL A 505 -22.20 25.00 13.74
C VAL A 505 -20.80 24.96 14.37
N LEU A 506 -20.42 23.81 14.91
CA LEU A 506 -19.04 23.45 15.24
C LEU A 506 -18.50 22.48 14.18
N LEU A 507 -17.50 22.89 13.42
CA LEU A 507 -16.77 22.01 12.51
C LEU A 507 -15.58 21.38 13.21
N VAL A 508 -15.53 20.05 13.26
CA VAL A 508 -14.40 19.26 13.75
C VAL A 508 -13.63 18.78 12.53
N ALA A 509 -12.48 19.40 12.26
CA ALA A 509 -11.66 19.08 11.11
C ALA A 509 -10.59 18.06 11.48
N VAL A 510 -10.54 16.93 10.76
CA VAL A 510 -9.53 15.89 10.96
C VAL A 510 -8.37 16.12 10.01
N GLY A 511 -7.20 16.45 10.56
CA GLY A 511 -5.96 16.62 9.82
C GLY A 511 -6.08 17.63 8.67
N PRO A 512 -5.60 17.33 7.45
CA PRO A 512 -5.52 18.31 6.35
C PRO A 512 -6.87 18.85 5.86
N PHE A 513 -7.99 18.27 6.30
CA PHE A 513 -9.32 18.84 6.07
C PHE A 513 -9.58 20.11 6.89
N ALA A 514 -8.63 20.56 7.72
CA ALA A 514 -8.64 21.88 8.36
C ALA A 514 -8.82 23.04 7.38
N SER A 515 -8.08 23.05 6.25
CA SER A 515 -8.23 24.09 5.21
C SER A 515 -9.64 24.09 4.62
N LEU A 516 -10.16 22.89 4.29
CA LEU A 516 -11.51 22.70 3.77
C LEU A 516 -12.58 23.19 4.77
N ALA A 517 -12.41 22.89 6.06
CA ALA A 517 -13.33 23.35 7.10
C ALA A 517 -13.34 24.88 7.26
N LEU A 518 -12.19 25.55 7.13
CA LEU A 518 -12.12 27.02 7.14
C LEU A 518 -12.82 27.63 5.92
N GLU A 519 -12.64 27.06 4.73
CA GLU A 519 -13.37 27.50 3.53
C GLU A 519 -14.89 27.31 3.66
N ILE A 520 -15.32 26.20 4.27
CA ILE A 520 -16.73 25.94 4.56
C ILE A 520 -17.26 26.99 5.54
N ALA A 521 -16.51 27.30 6.60
CA ALA A 521 -16.90 28.29 7.59
C ALA A 521 -17.06 29.68 6.96
N GLU A 522 -16.15 30.12 6.09
CA GLU A 522 -16.27 31.40 5.38
C GLU A 522 -17.55 31.46 4.51
N ARG A 523 -17.89 30.36 3.84
CA ARG A 523 -19.09 30.26 3.01
C ARG A 523 -20.38 30.28 3.83
N LEU A 524 -20.37 29.70 5.03
CA LEU A 524 -21.50 29.67 5.95
C LEU A 524 -21.68 31.01 6.66
N ASP A 525 -20.61 31.68 7.07
CA ASP A 525 -20.66 33.03 7.63
C ASP A 525 -21.30 34.02 6.64
N LYS A 526 -20.95 33.93 5.34
CA LYS A 526 -21.57 34.74 4.27
C LYS A 526 -23.08 34.51 4.12
N GLN A 527 -23.61 33.41 4.67
CA GLN A 527 -25.03 33.07 4.70
C GLN A 527 -25.67 33.40 6.06
N GLY A 528 -24.94 34.03 6.98
CA GLY A 528 -25.41 34.38 8.32
C GLY A 528 -25.48 33.20 9.29
N ILE A 529 -24.81 32.08 8.99
CA ILE A 529 -24.69 30.92 9.87
C ILE A 529 -23.39 31.06 10.65
N SER A 530 -23.47 31.13 11.97
CA SER A 530 -22.31 31.28 12.85
C SER A 530 -21.55 29.96 13.01
N VAL A 531 -20.25 29.97 12.68
CA VAL A 531 -19.42 28.75 12.63
C VAL A 531 -18.13 28.89 13.45
N ALA A 532 -17.81 27.86 14.21
CA ALA A 532 -16.46 27.65 14.73
C ALA A 532 -15.79 26.45 14.06
N VAL A 533 -14.46 26.49 13.96
CA VAL A 533 -13.64 25.40 13.41
C VAL A 533 -12.59 25.00 14.43
N VAL A 534 -12.51 23.70 14.71
CA VAL A 534 -11.52 23.11 15.61
C VAL A 534 -10.77 21.98 14.93
N ASP A 535 -9.49 21.87 15.26
CA ASP A 535 -8.64 20.73 14.97
C ASP A 535 -8.34 20.01 16.29
N PRO A 536 -8.80 18.76 16.46
CA PRO A 536 -8.51 17.99 17.66
C PRO A 536 -7.03 17.69 17.88
N ARG A 537 -6.19 17.71 16.82
CA ARG A 537 -4.82 17.20 16.78
C ARG A 537 -4.75 15.70 17.07
N TRP A 538 -5.03 15.34 18.31
CA TRP A 538 -5.29 13.98 18.78
C TRP A 538 -6.76 13.65 18.61
N VAL A 539 -7.08 12.88 17.57
CA VAL A 539 -8.45 12.46 17.26
C VAL A 539 -8.90 11.27 18.12
N LEU A 540 -7.95 10.50 18.65
CA LEU A 540 -8.20 9.48 19.67
C LEU A 540 -7.20 9.65 20.83
N PRO A 541 -7.66 9.58 22.10
CA PRO A 541 -9.06 9.64 22.53
C PRO A 541 -9.70 11.00 22.23
N VAL A 542 -11.04 11.05 22.14
CA VAL A 542 -11.76 12.32 21.97
C VAL A 542 -11.59 13.18 23.22
N ALA A 543 -11.06 14.40 23.05
CA ALA A 543 -10.80 15.30 24.16
C ALA A 543 -12.07 15.81 24.85
N ASP A 544 -12.06 15.87 26.18
CA ASP A 544 -13.16 16.43 26.98
C ASP A 544 -13.49 17.88 26.62
N SER A 545 -12.48 18.68 26.25
CA SER A 545 -12.65 20.07 25.82
C SER A 545 -13.48 20.18 24.54
N LEU A 546 -13.33 19.23 23.60
CA LEU A 546 -14.14 19.15 22.39
C LEU A 546 -15.59 18.86 22.74
N VAL A 547 -15.83 17.87 23.62
CA VAL A 547 -17.18 17.49 24.06
C VAL A 547 -17.87 18.65 24.80
N LYS A 548 -17.17 19.35 25.69
CA LYS A 548 -17.69 20.55 26.38
C LYS A 548 -17.98 21.69 25.41
N MET A 549 -17.16 21.87 24.38
CA MET A 549 -17.37 22.90 23.37
C MET A 549 -18.59 22.59 22.49
N ALA A 550 -18.84 21.32 22.17
CA ALA A 550 -19.97 20.86 21.37
C ALA A 550 -21.35 21.28 21.93
N ASP A 551 -21.50 21.35 23.26
CA ASP A 551 -22.75 21.76 23.92
C ASP A 551 -23.14 23.22 23.65
N LYS A 552 -22.19 24.03 23.16
CA LYS A 552 -22.41 25.45 22.83
C LYS A 552 -22.94 25.68 21.41
N TYR A 553 -23.10 24.63 20.63
CA TYR A 553 -23.51 24.71 19.23
C TYR A 553 -24.81 23.94 18.99
N ALA A 554 -25.57 24.32 17.96
CA ALA A 554 -26.76 23.57 17.56
C ALA A 554 -26.40 22.28 16.81
N LEU A 555 -25.33 22.32 16.01
CA LEU A 555 -24.87 21.24 15.17
C LEU A 555 -23.36 21.05 15.28
N VAL A 556 -22.90 19.81 15.48
CA VAL A 556 -21.51 19.41 15.30
C VAL A 556 -21.37 18.66 13.98
N VAL A 557 -20.40 19.06 13.17
CA VAL A 557 -20.07 18.38 11.91
C VAL A 557 -18.62 17.96 11.91
N THR A 558 -18.37 16.66 11.83
CA THR A 558 -17.01 16.12 11.67
C THR A 558 -16.69 15.95 10.20
N ILE A 559 -15.51 16.40 9.78
CA ILE A 559 -15.04 16.29 8.38
C ILE A 559 -13.71 15.53 8.36
N GLU A 560 -13.67 14.37 7.71
CA GLU A 560 -12.52 13.47 7.71
C GLU A 560 -12.21 12.84 6.34
N ASP A 561 -10.92 12.71 6.01
CA ASP A 561 -10.41 11.91 4.89
C ASP A 561 -10.23 10.45 5.32
N GLY A 562 -11.34 9.86 5.77
CA GLY A 562 -11.44 8.52 6.35
C GLY A 562 -12.84 7.95 6.17
N GLY A 563 -12.98 6.64 6.37
CA GLY A 563 -14.26 5.94 6.27
C GLY A 563 -15.25 6.40 7.33
N LEU A 564 -16.49 6.68 6.93
CA LEU A 564 -17.56 7.11 7.85
C LEU A 564 -17.93 6.05 8.89
N HIS A 565 -17.83 4.76 8.54
CA HIS A 565 -18.19 3.68 9.46
C HIS A 565 -17.07 3.46 10.48
N GLY A 566 -17.34 3.76 11.76
CA GLY A 566 -16.33 3.65 12.81
C GLY A 566 -15.27 4.77 12.76
N GLY A 567 -15.44 5.77 11.90
CA GLY A 567 -14.53 6.93 11.80
C GLY A 567 -14.60 7.87 13.00
N ILE A 568 -13.89 8.99 12.92
CA ILE A 568 -13.79 9.95 14.02
C ILE A 568 -15.14 10.59 14.32
N GLY A 569 -15.97 10.91 13.33
CA GLY A 569 -17.30 11.47 13.56
C GLY A 569 -18.19 10.57 14.40
N SER A 570 -18.13 9.25 14.16
CA SER A 570 -18.84 8.26 14.97
C SER A 570 -18.33 8.19 16.40
N THR A 571 -17.02 8.36 16.59
CA THR A 571 -16.37 8.33 17.91
C THR A 571 -16.68 9.60 18.71
N VAL A 572 -16.64 10.78 18.08
CA VAL A 572 -17.05 12.06 18.68
C VAL A 572 -18.51 11.99 19.11
N SER A 573 -19.39 11.49 18.23
CA SER A 573 -20.81 11.29 18.53
C SER A 573 -21.03 10.33 19.71
N ALA A 574 -20.22 9.27 19.83
CA ALA A 574 -20.28 8.36 20.97
C ALA A 574 -19.81 9.02 22.27
N ALA A 575 -18.70 9.78 22.24
CA ALA A 575 -18.16 10.49 23.39
C ALA A 575 -19.15 11.56 23.91
N MET A 576 -19.78 12.31 23.00
CA MET A 576 -20.81 13.29 23.36
C MET A 576 -22.01 12.63 24.05
N ARG A 577 -22.51 11.51 23.50
CA ARG A 577 -23.62 10.76 24.12
C ARG A 577 -23.23 10.22 25.50
N ALA A 578 -22.01 9.70 25.66
CA ALA A 578 -21.52 9.20 26.94
C ALA A 578 -21.42 10.32 28.00
N ALA A 579 -21.12 11.55 27.59
CA ALA A 579 -21.05 12.73 28.44
C ALA A 579 -22.41 13.42 28.68
N GLY A 580 -23.52 12.91 28.11
CA GLY A 580 -24.84 13.53 28.22
C GLY A 580 -25.03 14.79 27.36
N VAL A 581 -24.15 15.04 26.37
CA VAL A 581 -24.29 16.13 25.41
C VAL A 581 -25.20 15.68 24.28
N HIS A 582 -26.28 16.43 24.04
CA HIS A 582 -27.34 16.08 23.09
C HIS A 582 -27.32 16.90 21.79
N THR A 583 -26.29 17.69 21.56
CA THR A 583 -26.10 18.43 20.31
C THR A 583 -26.16 17.49 19.10
N SER A 584 -26.85 17.92 18.05
CA SER A 584 -26.98 17.10 16.83
C SER A 584 -25.62 16.92 16.17
N CYS A 585 -25.32 15.69 15.74
CA CYS A 585 -24.05 15.35 15.09
C CYS A 585 -24.29 14.93 13.64
N ARG A 586 -23.39 15.32 12.74
CA ARG A 586 -23.34 14.87 11.35
C ARG A 586 -21.90 14.60 10.96
N ASP A 587 -21.71 13.59 10.10
CA ASP A 587 -20.39 13.16 9.69
C ASP A 587 -20.24 13.31 8.17
N MET A 588 -19.08 13.78 7.74
CA MET A 588 -18.72 14.00 6.35
C MET A 588 -17.35 13.38 6.07
N GLY A 589 -17.31 12.40 5.16
CA GLY A 589 -16.09 11.66 4.87
C GLY A 589 -16.32 10.64 3.77
N VAL A 590 -15.45 9.65 3.71
CA VAL A 590 -15.47 8.63 2.66
C VAL A 590 -16.56 7.60 2.96
N PRO A 591 -17.51 7.33 2.03
CA PRO A 591 -18.50 6.27 2.21
C PRO A 591 -17.84 4.89 2.23
N GLN A 592 -18.52 3.90 2.83
CA GLN A 592 -18.03 2.52 2.92
C GLN A 592 -18.13 1.79 1.57
N GLN A 593 -17.24 2.13 0.65
CA GLN A 593 -17.15 1.55 -0.70
C GLN A 593 -15.69 1.52 -1.18
N PHE A 594 -15.41 0.65 -2.15
CA PHE A 594 -14.13 0.67 -2.86
C PHE A 594 -14.15 1.81 -3.89
N LEU A 595 -13.12 2.65 -3.88
CA LEU A 595 -13.00 3.80 -4.79
C LEU A 595 -12.03 3.47 -5.91
N ASP A 596 -12.44 3.72 -7.15
CA ASP A 596 -11.60 3.52 -8.33
C ASP A 596 -10.41 4.51 -8.38
N HIS A 597 -9.45 4.25 -9.27
CA HIS A 597 -8.30 5.12 -9.47
C HIS A 597 -8.68 6.41 -10.19
N ALA A 598 -8.31 7.54 -9.60
CA ALA A 598 -8.37 8.87 -10.19
C ALA A 598 -7.42 9.82 -9.42
N SER A 599 -7.35 11.11 -9.78
CA SER A 599 -6.65 12.04 -8.89
C SER A 599 -7.38 12.16 -7.56
N ARG A 600 -6.67 12.41 -6.45
CA ARG A 600 -7.26 12.57 -5.11
C ARG A 600 -8.36 13.65 -5.11
N GLU A 601 -8.10 14.78 -5.78
CA GLU A 601 -9.07 15.86 -5.96
C GLU A 601 -10.32 15.41 -6.73
N ALA A 602 -10.17 14.64 -7.81
CA ALA A 602 -11.32 14.14 -8.57
C ALA A 602 -12.18 13.19 -7.72
N ILE A 603 -11.55 12.31 -6.93
CA ILE A 603 -12.27 11.41 -6.01
C ILE A 603 -13.01 12.23 -4.94
N HIS A 604 -12.35 13.18 -4.29
CA HIS A 604 -13.00 14.04 -3.29
C HIS A 604 -14.17 14.82 -3.90
N LYS A 605 -14.02 15.33 -5.12
CA LYS A 605 -15.11 15.99 -5.85
C LYS A 605 -16.27 15.06 -6.15
N GLU A 606 -16.00 13.83 -6.61
CA GLU A 606 -17.03 12.81 -6.87
C GLU A 606 -17.82 12.44 -5.61
N LEU A 607 -17.13 12.35 -4.48
CA LEU A 607 -17.75 12.13 -3.16
C LEU A 607 -18.49 13.35 -2.61
N GLY A 608 -18.40 14.51 -3.28
CA GLY A 608 -18.94 15.78 -2.80
C GLY A 608 -18.24 16.28 -1.54
N LEU A 609 -16.97 15.92 -1.33
CA LEU A 609 -16.08 16.42 -0.29
C LEU A 609 -15.40 17.72 -0.76
N THR A 610 -16.22 18.69 -1.17
CA THR A 610 -15.78 20.01 -1.61
C THR A 610 -16.39 21.08 -0.71
N ALA A 611 -15.73 22.25 -0.60
CA ALA A 611 -16.25 23.34 0.23
C ALA A 611 -17.68 23.73 -0.20
N GLN A 612 -17.96 23.75 -1.51
CA GLN A 612 -19.28 24.08 -2.04
C GLN A 612 -20.34 23.05 -1.67
N ASP A 613 -20.08 21.76 -1.87
CA ASP A 613 -21.07 20.70 -1.65
C ASP A 613 -21.33 20.49 -0.15
N LEU A 614 -20.27 20.56 0.67
CA LEU A 614 -20.39 20.42 2.12
C LEU A 614 -21.08 21.63 2.75
N SER A 615 -20.73 22.86 2.37
CA SER A 615 -21.48 24.05 2.84
C SER A 615 -22.98 23.95 2.48
N ARG A 616 -23.34 23.50 1.27
CA ARG A 616 -24.74 23.33 0.87
C ARG A 616 -25.46 22.32 1.76
N LYS A 617 -24.84 21.17 2.06
CA LYS A 617 -25.40 20.15 2.96
C LYS A 617 -25.62 20.72 4.37
N ILE A 618 -24.63 21.44 4.92
CA ILE A 618 -24.70 22.03 6.26
C ILE A 618 -25.80 23.08 6.34
N THR A 619 -25.88 24.01 5.38
CA THR A 619 -26.98 24.99 5.31
C THR A 619 -28.34 24.30 5.32
N GLY A 620 -28.49 23.22 4.55
CA GLY A 620 -29.73 22.43 4.52
C GLY A 620 -30.08 21.82 5.88
N TRP A 621 -29.09 21.29 6.61
CA TRP A 621 -29.31 20.75 7.97
C TRP A 621 -29.69 21.85 8.97
N VAL A 622 -28.97 22.97 8.98
CA VAL A 622 -29.25 24.11 9.87
C VAL A 622 -30.67 24.66 9.63
N ALA A 623 -31.06 24.85 8.36
CA ALA A 623 -32.41 25.30 8.01
C ALA A 623 -33.50 24.31 8.47
N GLY A 624 -33.24 23.00 8.34
CA GLY A 624 -34.13 21.95 8.83
C GLY A 624 -34.36 22.00 10.34
N MET A 625 -33.31 22.29 11.12
CA MET A 625 -33.41 22.38 12.59
C MET A 625 -34.30 23.55 13.05
N GLY A 626 -34.30 24.66 12.33
CA GLY A 626 -35.21 25.79 12.60
C GLY A 626 -36.69 25.48 12.35
N SER A 627 -37.01 24.55 11.45
CA SER A 627 -38.39 24.20 11.07
C SER A 627 -39.12 23.24 12.04
N VAL A 628 -38.40 22.59 12.95
CA VAL A 628 -38.98 21.65 13.95
C VAL A 628 -39.60 22.37 15.16
N GLY A 629 -39.47 23.70 15.25
CA GLY A 629 -39.98 24.53 16.35
C GLY A 629 -41.44 25.00 16.26
N VAL A 630 -42.24 24.54 15.28
CA VAL A 630 -43.66 24.97 15.13
C VAL A 630 -44.61 23.78 15.17
N HIS A 631 -44.73 23.16 16.36
CA HIS A 631 -46.01 22.62 16.79
C HIS A 631 -46.36 23.29 18.12
N VAL A 632 -46.98 24.46 18.00
CA VAL A 632 -47.71 25.11 19.08
C VAL A 632 -48.79 24.11 19.53
N GLN A 633 -48.68 23.63 20.76
CA GLN A 633 -49.83 23.15 21.52
C GLN A 633 -50.79 24.34 21.63
N GLU A 634 -51.80 24.38 20.76
CA GLU A 634 -52.93 25.28 20.97
C GLU A 634 -53.74 24.74 22.17
N ASP A 635 -53.81 25.59 23.18
CA ASP A 635 -54.57 25.43 24.42
C ASP A 635 -56.01 24.97 24.15
N ALA A 636 -56.35 23.78 24.64
CA ALA A 636 -57.73 23.40 24.89
C ALA A 636 -58.21 24.05 26.21
N SER A 637 -58.40 25.37 26.21
CA SER A 637 -59.04 26.06 27.33
C SER A 637 -59.81 27.32 26.91
N SER A 638 -60.88 27.18 26.12
CA SER A 638 -62.01 28.12 26.15
C SER A 638 -63.15 27.68 25.23
N ALA A 639 -64.05 26.81 25.70
CA ALA A 639 -65.41 26.70 25.15
C ALA A 639 -66.34 25.89 26.07
N SER A 640 -66.85 26.51 27.15
CA SER A 640 -68.20 26.24 27.64
C SER A 640 -68.58 27.19 28.78
N ALA A 641 -69.01 28.40 28.43
CA ALA A 641 -69.90 29.17 29.30
C ALA A 641 -70.78 30.10 28.45
N GLN A 642 -72.08 29.96 28.67
CA GLN A 642 -73.19 30.85 28.30
C GLN A 642 -73.92 30.57 26.98
N GLY A 643 -75.04 29.87 27.14
CA GLY A 643 -76.16 29.75 26.22
C GLY A 643 -77.45 29.48 27.02
N GLU A 644 -78.00 30.58 27.57
CA GLU A 644 -79.42 30.89 27.79
C GLU A 644 -80.32 30.17 28.82
N VAL A 645 -81.17 31.02 29.41
CA VAL A 645 -82.13 30.83 30.49
C VAL A 645 -83.55 30.95 29.90
N ALA A 646 -84.50 30.26 30.54
CA ALA A 646 -85.94 30.53 30.66
C ALA A 646 -86.92 29.62 29.91
N GLN A 647 -87.80 29.01 30.72
CA GLN A 647 -89.07 28.38 30.34
C GLN A 647 -90.08 29.44 29.87
N GLY A 648 -90.91 29.07 28.89
CA GLY A 648 -92.05 29.82 28.39
C GLY A 648 -92.54 29.28 27.05
#